data_AF-A0A836C3L5-F1
#
_entry.id   AF-A0A836C3L5-F1
#
_cell.length_a   1.000
_cell.length_b   1.000
_cell.length_c   1.000
_cell.angle_alpha   90.00
_cell.angle_beta   90.00
_cell.angle_gamma   90.00
#
_symmetry.space_group_name_H-M   'P 1'
#
loop_
_entity.id
_entity.type
_entity.pdbx_description
1 polymer ?
#
loop_
_entity_poly.entity_id
_entity_poly.type
_entity_poly.pdbx_seq_one_letter_code
_entity_poly.pdbx_strand_id
1 'polypeptide(L)'
;MSITFVPADGVDIGEMGLLVFPTGRLDIHGALYSPTWTRLAATVQPGQSHVLLQRPVNWVPGQLVAITTSLWRDLCRNQNEVLAIDSVSSDGLRVEFTSAFRFTHYGGPEYQSEVALISRNILFQGSPQTAAQNIGGHLRVESKAARVRGVMAYHMGQRNNMGRYPFHFHLIGEVDENAVHFTDNSVYASHWRAFTIHGTNGSLVRDNTAFYVQGSAFYVEDGVEERNKIIGNFAGLVIPMGREKGNCESDGSVFGAPAIHESPDLHQPADWAAAGFYLSNPHNIIEGNAASGGAVGFTFLTLEAPTGLSRATKMMPLERAPISFTGNTAHSSGYLWGDAAAIYFGGTLRYNSENKLTYTVERSNFYPKDPVTGDDIYFVLKNNKVWLGGDSLTTYGDRFLVDGFESYDGTTGAKVRGEPNILINALINLNSANSGFLIESVEDDLYSGYRFGLQPYDTFYRHIMRNITFRNIPYIATEEEWDGQGAFIAMTHSDTFKPAHLVTVRDIRFENVTLNARISNRVVKTGAWRFWNMLDSDGSVSGTGRPSVIASYSATTDTGPEGSDRGEFNWWRADNDCRTDPPFRDPWNVVVCDWYPWRTQARLDMRIPDYIPAGEVPDGENSYDVGYVTHFGGTYDDRRYTIMTRAEGVTGLTGKGGWYAHFKLGAPKLLQIFVDTVPKGSSIIFATRYPEGTRFNITRSESWQLPPTHIAPAGSLAEVLASPTGDLHYFDGTLLFLKIVDSYEQPYWYAGRERVSNGGVSVPGTRWGDYSYIVEAHMGSCAHSPRPVQNGEDFSDQFCTMEGDVDDYVPPAITTPYDQWPRPYCTDIAPPVGVCQSMGVSSSSCTCAALSGSGRCGALGLGGAWLAASGPELRALASKIGGYCAASCGVCEEGEEPCIDAPMPGGFAAGLTCQSIPPTGRCYEVAPKGYCQDSCGICSGAGVPCVDLVWPDHGSDTCEDLATWDDGCDSQWVVENNFCRASCNACGQDVIKRPPFPRWPLEPPSPPSPPPPPPPPPPPRNKGKPVKKDQPPSPPPPPPPPPPPPPRPRRYKKPRSPPPPPPPPPPPPRKKRPSKKPSKKPSKK
;
A
#
# COMPACT_ATOMS: atom_id res chain seq x y z
N MET A 1 23.74 -18.58 37.01
CA MET A 1 24.89 -17.67 37.22
C MET A 1 24.36 -16.25 37.17
N SER A 2 24.78 -15.35 38.06
CA SER A 2 24.38 -13.94 38.04
C SER A 2 25.63 -13.04 38.07
N ILE A 3 25.64 -11.98 37.27
CA ILE A 3 26.64 -10.91 37.26
C ILE A 3 25.90 -9.61 37.59
N THR A 4 26.23 -9.01 38.73
CA THR A 4 25.70 -7.71 39.14
C THR A 4 26.69 -6.61 38.83
N PHE A 5 26.26 -5.62 38.05
CA PHE A 5 27.04 -4.43 37.72
C PHE A 5 26.81 -3.36 38.78
N VAL A 6 27.87 -2.97 39.48
CA VAL A 6 27.86 -1.96 40.55
C VAL A 6 28.86 -0.85 40.22
N PRO A 7 28.62 0.39 40.68
CA PRO A 7 29.62 1.45 40.61
C PRO A 7 30.91 1.04 41.31
N ALA A 8 32.04 1.46 40.78
CA ALA A 8 33.35 1.26 41.37
C ALA A 8 34.02 2.61 41.66
N ASP A 9 34.67 2.73 42.81
CA ASP A 9 35.33 3.97 43.22
C ASP A 9 36.38 4.41 42.19
N GLY A 10 36.28 5.67 41.76
CA GLY A 10 37.20 6.26 40.77
C GLY A 10 36.96 5.82 39.32
N VAL A 11 35.92 5.02 39.04
CA VAL A 11 35.49 4.67 37.69
C VAL A 11 34.23 5.45 37.35
N ASP A 12 34.19 6.03 36.15
CA ASP A 12 32.98 6.70 35.66
C ASP A 12 31.81 5.71 35.65
N ILE A 13 30.65 6.13 36.18
CA ILE A 13 29.46 5.30 36.26
C ILE A 13 28.95 4.87 34.86
N GLY A 14 29.27 5.65 33.82
CA GLY A 14 29.05 5.28 32.42
C GLY A 14 29.85 4.05 31.98
N GLU A 15 30.97 3.74 32.62
CA GLU A 15 31.81 2.58 32.31
C GLU A 15 31.40 1.32 33.08
N MET A 16 30.28 1.37 33.82
CA MET A 16 29.69 0.21 34.50
C MET A 16 29.13 -0.80 33.47
N GLY A 17 29.98 -1.66 32.91
CA GLY A 17 29.58 -2.60 31.87
C GLY A 17 30.64 -3.63 31.49
N LEU A 18 30.27 -4.53 30.57
CA LEU A 18 31.19 -5.41 29.87
C LEU A 18 31.56 -4.76 28.53
N LEU A 19 32.85 -4.49 28.33
CA LEU A 19 33.38 -3.89 27.11
C LEU A 19 34.24 -4.91 26.36
N VAL A 20 33.88 -5.21 25.12
CA VAL A 20 34.62 -6.12 24.26
C VAL A 20 35.26 -5.32 23.13
N PHE A 21 36.53 -4.97 23.30
CA PHE A 21 37.31 -4.23 22.31
C PHE A 21 37.62 -5.07 21.06
N PRO A 22 38.05 -4.46 19.93
CA PRO A 22 38.18 -5.13 18.63
C PRO A 22 39.05 -6.41 18.61
N THR A 23 40.07 -6.50 19.47
CA THR A 23 40.95 -7.68 19.58
C THR A 23 40.47 -8.71 20.59
N GLY A 24 39.40 -8.39 21.34
CA GLY A 24 38.79 -9.26 22.33
C GLY A 24 37.91 -10.34 21.71
N ARG A 25 37.48 -11.29 22.54
CA ARG A 25 36.54 -12.34 22.19
C ARG A 25 35.54 -12.54 23.32
N LEU A 26 34.27 -12.67 22.99
CA LEU A 26 33.19 -12.94 23.94
C LEU A 26 32.40 -14.18 23.52
N ASP A 27 32.30 -15.15 24.41
CA ASP A 27 31.45 -16.34 24.24
C ASP A 27 30.68 -16.56 25.53
N ILE A 28 29.37 -16.34 25.51
CA ILE A 28 28.47 -16.61 26.63
C ILE A 28 27.32 -17.48 26.14
N HIS A 29 27.15 -18.64 26.76
CA HIS A 29 26.15 -19.63 26.36
C HIS A 29 25.38 -20.14 27.57
N GLY A 30 24.14 -19.68 27.69
CA GLY A 30 23.15 -20.18 28.64
C GLY A 30 22.43 -21.44 28.16
N ALA A 31 21.52 -21.92 29.00
CA ALA A 31 20.55 -22.96 28.64
C ALA A 31 19.54 -22.39 27.65
N LEU A 32 19.09 -23.23 26.71
CA LEU A 32 18.11 -22.81 25.72
C LEU A 32 16.72 -23.27 26.07
N TYR A 33 15.80 -22.33 25.90
CA TYR A 33 14.38 -22.54 26.02
C TYR A 33 13.75 -22.18 24.69
N SER A 34 12.99 -23.10 24.10
CA SER A 34 12.46 -22.98 22.76
C SER A 34 10.97 -23.35 22.72
N PRO A 35 10.15 -22.57 22.00
CA PRO A 35 10.48 -21.22 21.52
C PRO A 35 10.69 -20.25 22.71
N THR A 36 11.39 -19.13 22.49
CA THR A 36 11.57 -18.10 23.55
C THR A 36 10.29 -17.31 23.81
N TRP A 37 9.36 -17.30 22.85
CA TRP A 37 8.01 -16.81 22.99
C TRP A 37 7.06 -17.56 22.03
N THR A 38 5.79 -17.56 22.36
CA THR A 38 4.73 -18.16 21.53
C THR A 38 3.44 -17.37 21.76
N ARG A 39 2.29 -17.90 21.33
CA ARG A 39 0.99 -17.28 21.56
C ARG A 39 0.04 -18.22 22.29
N LEU A 40 -1.00 -17.63 22.88
CA LEU A 40 -2.12 -18.36 23.45
C LEU A 40 -2.82 -19.22 22.40
N ALA A 41 -3.18 -20.45 22.78
CA ALA A 41 -4.07 -21.31 22.00
C ALA A 41 -5.56 -21.12 22.37
N ALA A 42 -5.83 -20.48 23.50
CA ALA A 42 -7.18 -20.15 23.96
C ALA A 42 -7.13 -18.91 24.86
N THR A 43 -8.21 -18.13 24.86
CA THR A 43 -8.39 -16.98 25.75
C THR A 43 -8.27 -17.41 27.22
N VAL A 44 -7.52 -16.64 27.99
CA VAL A 44 -7.41 -16.79 29.46
C VAL A 44 -8.25 -15.71 30.13
N GLN A 45 -9.01 -16.11 31.15
CA GLN A 45 -9.91 -15.25 31.90
C GLN A 45 -9.33 -14.93 33.30
N PRO A 46 -9.72 -13.78 33.89
CA PRO A 46 -9.36 -13.46 35.27
C PRO A 46 -9.71 -14.59 36.24
N GLY A 47 -8.81 -14.85 37.20
CA GLY A 47 -8.97 -15.93 38.19
C GLY A 47 -8.47 -17.30 37.74
N GLN A 48 -8.23 -17.52 36.43
CA GLN A 48 -7.49 -18.71 35.98
C GLN A 48 -6.01 -18.60 36.34
N SER A 49 -5.31 -19.72 36.46
CA SER A 49 -3.87 -19.76 36.81
C SER A 49 -3.05 -20.51 35.77
N HIS A 50 -3.52 -20.61 34.53
CA HIS A 50 -2.84 -21.36 33.48
C HIS A 50 -3.08 -20.75 32.10
N VAL A 51 -2.19 -21.07 31.17
CA VAL A 51 -2.35 -20.78 29.74
C VAL A 51 -2.28 -22.07 28.93
N LEU A 52 -2.96 -22.08 27.79
CA LEU A 52 -2.74 -23.03 26.71
C LEU A 52 -1.92 -22.34 25.62
N LEU A 53 -0.93 -23.01 25.06
CA LEU A 53 0.04 -22.45 24.12
C LEU A 53 -0.13 -23.08 22.72
N GLN A 54 0.11 -22.29 21.67
CA GLN A 54 0.07 -22.78 20.28
C GLN A 54 1.24 -23.70 19.93
N ARG A 55 2.37 -23.56 20.63
CA ARG A 55 3.59 -24.33 20.39
C ARG A 55 4.07 -24.93 21.70
N PRO A 56 4.56 -26.17 21.69
CA PRO A 56 5.09 -26.81 22.88
C PRO A 56 6.37 -26.10 23.33
N VAL A 57 6.52 -25.93 24.65
CA VAL A 57 7.69 -25.30 25.27
C VAL A 57 8.45 -26.28 26.17
N ASN A 58 9.75 -26.05 26.33
CA ASN A 58 10.60 -26.75 27.30
C ASN A 58 10.94 -25.88 28.54
N TRP A 59 10.08 -24.91 28.85
CA TRP A 59 10.24 -24.01 29.99
C TRP A 59 10.13 -24.79 31.32
N VAL A 60 10.64 -24.22 32.41
CA VAL A 60 10.75 -24.91 33.70
C VAL A 60 10.12 -24.10 34.86
N PRO A 61 9.68 -24.78 35.93
CA PRO A 61 9.18 -24.12 37.14
C PRO A 61 10.09 -23.01 37.67
N GLY A 62 9.48 -21.94 38.18
CA GLY A 62 10.15 -20.77 38.74
C GLY A 62 10.58 -19.71 37.72
N GLN A 63 10.53 -19.99 36.42
CA GLN A 63 10.83 -18.97 35.40
C GLN A 63 9.70 -17.93 35.28
N LEU A 64 10.08 -16.69 34.97
CA LEU A 64 9.15 -15.60 34.70
C LEU A 64 8.74 -15.58 33.22
N VAL A 65 7.47 -15.32 32.99
CA VAL A 65 6.83 -15.23 31.68
C VAL A 65 6.02 -13.94 31.63
N ALA A 66 6.17 -13.16 30.55
CA ALA A 66 5.28 -12.04 30.23
C ALA A 66 4.11 -12.52 29.37
N ILE A 67 2.92 -11.98 29.62
CA ILE A 67 1.73 -12.13 28.80
C ILE A 67 1.29 -10.73 28.35
N THR A 68 1.11 -10.55 27.05
CA THR A 68 0.77 -9.23 26.49
C THR A 68 -0.69 -8.86 26.72
N THR A 69 -0.94 -7.55 26.78
CA THR A 69 -2.30 -6.98 26.82
C THR A 69 -3.13 -7.44 25.61
N SER A 70 -4.45 -7.30 25.73
CA SER A 70 -5.40 -7.45 24.61
C SER A 70 -6.19 -6.17 24.35
N LEU A 71 -5.66 -5.03 24.81
CA LEU A 71 -6.21 -3.68 24.62
C LEU A 71 -5.37 -2.86 23.65
N TRP A 72 -5.94 -1.83 23.04
CA TRP A 72 -5.21 -0.96 22.12
C TRP A 72 -4.21 -0.06 22.85
N ARG A 73 -4.63 0.69 23.86
CA ARG A 73 -3.78 1.71 24.51
C ARG A 73 -3.02 1.17 25.72
N ASP A 74 -2.01 0.33 25.48
CA ASP A 74 -1.26 -0.42 26.51
C ASP A 74 -0.54 0.47 27.54
N LEU A 75 -0.01 1.63 27.13
CA LEU A 75 0.69 2.56 28.01
C LEU A 75 -0.26 3.18 29.05
N CYS A 76 -1.52 3.32 28.68
CA CYS A 76 -2.57 4.02 29.44
C CYS A 76 -3.33 3.05 30.33
N ARG A 77 -3.63 1.87 29.77
CA ARG A 77 -4.36 0.79 30.40
C ARG A 77 -3.53 -0.49 30.34
N ASN A 78 -2.45 -0.48 31.11
CA ASN A 78 -1.53 -1.61 31.13
C ASN A 78 -2.19 -2.84 31.77
N GLN A 79 -2.56 -3.81 30.93
CA GLN A 79 -3.04 -5.13 31.33
C GLN A 79 -2.02 -6.24 31.05
N ASN A 80 -0.77 -5.90 30.75
CA ASN A 80 0.27 -6.90 30.62
C ASN A 80 0.58 -7.51 31.99
N GLU A 81 0.84 -8.82 32.05
CA GLU A 81 1.15 -9.53 33.30
C GLU A 81 2.51 -10.25 33.23
N VAL A 82 3.23 -10.29 34.35
CA VAL A 82 4.44 -11.11 34.51
C VAL A 82 4.22 -12.10 35.64
N LEU A 83 4.28 -13.39 35.31
CA LEU A 83 3.92 -14.48 36.21
C LEU A 83 5.06 -15.51 36.30
N ALA A 84 5.15 -16.19 37.44
CA ALA A 84 6.12 -17.28 37.63
C ALA A 84 5.46 -18.63 37.32
N ILE A 85 6.15 -19.47 36.56
CA ILE A 85 5.71 -20.83 36.22
C ILE A 85 5.70 -21.70 37.49
N ASP A 86 4.59 -22.36 37.77
CA ASP A 86 4.49 -23.43 38.75
C ASP A 86 4.87 -24.79 38.13
N SER A 87 4.26 -25.13 37.00
CA SER A 87 4.57 -26.36 36.28
C SER A 87 4.29 -26.25 34.78
N VAL A 88 4.94 -27.12 34.00
CA VAL A 88 4.70 -27.28 32.57
C VAL A 88 4.29 -28.73 32.32
N SER A 89 3.21 -28.89 31.58
CA SER A 89 2.70 -30.20 31.13
C SER A 89 3.74 -30.98 30.31
N SER A 90 3.58 -32.31 30.25
CA SER A 90 4.54 -33.19 29.56
C SER A 90 4.62 -32.97 28.04
N ASP A 91 3.56 -32.45 27.43
CA ASP A 91 3.53 -32.09 26.00
C ASP A 91 4.03 -30.66 25.74
N GLY A 92 4.29 -29.87 26.80
CA GLY A 92 4.74 -28.49 26.70
C GLY A 92 3.65 -27.50 26.27
N LEU A 93 2.38 -27.90 26.15
CA LEU A 93 1.32 -27.03 25.61
C LEU A 93 0.51 -26.31 26.69
N ARG A 94 0.65 -26.71 27.95
CA ARG A 94 0.01 -26.08 29.11
C ARG A 94 1.05 -25.66 30.15
N VAL A 95 0.96 -24.42 30.59
CA VAL A 95 1.79 -23.82 31.64
C VAL A 95 0.87 -23.37 32.78
N GLU A 96 1.14 -23.88 33.98
CA GLU A 96 0.51 -23.46 35.23
C GLU A 96 1.36 -22.37 35.88
N PHE A 97 0.73 -21.39 36.52
CA PHE A 97 1.37 -20.27 37.19
C PHE A 97 1.10 -20.29 38.70
N THR A 98 2.01 -19.69 39.46
CA THR A 98 1.92 -19.61 40.93
C THR A 98 0.85 -18.63 41.42
N SER A 99 0.34 -17.78 40.54
CA SER A 99 -0.75 -16.83 40.83
C SER A 99 -1.76 -16.80 39.69
N ALA A 100 -3.00 -16.45 40.02
CA ALA A 100 -4.06 -16.28 39.04
C ALA A 100 -3.89 -14.98 38.23
N PHE A 101 -4.31 -15.02 36.96
CA PHE A 101 -4.44 -13.88 36.05
C PHE A 101 -5.45 -12.88 36.60
N ARG A 102 -5.15 -11.60 36.40
CA ARG A 102 -6.02 -10.48 36.78
C ARG A 102 -6.85 -9.99 35.61
N PHE A 103 -6.35 -10.15 34.39
CA PHE A 103 -6.98 -9.63 33.18
C PHE A 103 -7.31 -10.76 32.20
N THR A 104 -8.19 -10.44 31.26
CA THR A 104 -8.47 -11.29 30.12
C THR A 104 -7.33 -11.13 29.12
N HIS A 105 -6.79 -12.25 28.63
CA HIS A 105 -5.83 -12.27 27.54
C HIS A 105 -6.41 -13.08 26.38
N TYR A 106 -6.67 -12.41 25.27
CA TYR A 106 -7.36 -12.95 24.10
C TYR A 106 -6.50 -13.99 23.37
N GLY A 107 -7.10 -15.13 23.06
CA GLY A 107 -6.49 -16.22 22.28
C GLY A 107 -7.52 -16.82 21.34
N GLY A 108 -8.12 -15.98 20.48
CA GLY A 108 -9.16 -16.38 19.53
C GLY A 108 -8.61 -16.80 18.17
N PRO A 109 -9.48 -17.08 17.19
CA PRO A 109 -9.05 -17.56 15.87
C PRO A 109 -8.35 -16.51 14.99
N GLU A 110 -8.64 -15.22 15.19
CA GLU A 110 -8.11 -14.13 14.34
C GLU A 110 -6.66 -13.74 14.71
N TYR A 111 -6.44 -13.53 16.02
CA TYR A 111 -5.18 -13.14 16.63
C TYR A 111 -5.16 -13.57 18.10
N GLN A 112 -3.96 -13.59 18.69
CA GLN A 112 -3.74 -14.10 20.04
C GLN A 112 -2.62 -13.33 20.73
N SER A 113 -2.77 -13.06 22.03
CA SER A 113 -1.73 -12.46 22.86
C SER A 113 -0.48 -13.36 22.92
N GLU A 114 0.68 -12.69 22.90
CA GLU A 114 1.97 -13.32 23.07
C GLU A 114 2.23 -13.73 24.52
N VAL A 115 2.94 -14.84 24.66
CA VAL A 115 3.46 -15.39 25.90
C VAL A 115 4.97 -15.53 25.74
N ALA A 116 5.74 -14.69 26.44
CA ALA A 116 7.18 -14.57 26.26
C ALA A 116 7.96 -14.97 27.51
N LEU A 117 8.89 -15.90 27.37
CA LEU A 117 9.76 -16.30 28.48
C LEU A 117 10.78 -15.19 28.75
N ILE A 118 10.77 -14.65 29.97
CA ILE A 118 11.73 -13.63 30.40
C ILE A 118 12.98 -14.29 31.00
N SER A 119 12.83 -15.29 31.87
CA SER A 119 13.97 -15.82 32.62
C SER A 119 14.96 -16.60 31.76
N ARG A 120 16.25 -16.41 32.04
CA ARG A 120 17.37 -17.23 31.54
C ARG A 120 18.25 -17.68 32.71
N ASN A 121 19.12 -18.67 32.49
CA ASN A 121 19.98 -19.21 33.56
C ASN A 121 21.28 -18.40 33.78
N ILE A 122 21.61 -17.48 32.88
CA ILE A 122 22.64 -16.46 33.05
C ILE A 122 21.94 -15.11 33.16
N LEU A 123 22.20 -14.38 34.25
CA LEU A 123 21.61 -13.08 34.55
C LEU A 123 22.69 -12.01 34.57
N PHE A 124 22.50 -10.96 33.78
CA PHE A 124 23.19 -9.68 33.86
C PHE A 124 22.25 -8.68 34.51
N GLN A 125 22.65 -8.11 35.64
CA GLN A 125 21.75 -7.28 36.43
C GLN A 125 22.40 -5.97 36.86
N GLY A 126 21.67 -4.86 36.67
CA GLY A 126 22.05 -3.57 37.23
C GLY A 126 21.90 -3.52 38.75
N SER A 127 22.73 -2.70 39.37
CA SER A 127 22.76 -2.45 40.81
C SER A 127 21.45 -1.82 41.31
N PRO A 128 20.83 -2.37 42.37
CA PRO A 128 19.73 -1.70 43.06
C PRO A 128 20.10 -0.30 43.59
N GLN A 129 21.38 -0.06 43.86
CA GLN A 129 21.89 1.23 44.35
C GLN A 129 21.76 2.36 43.31
N THR A 130 21.76 2.01 42.01
CA THR A 130 21.71 2.98 40.91
C THR A 130 20.40 2.92 40.11
N ALA A 131 19.52 1.98 40.44
CA ALA A 131 18.24 1.77 39.76
C ALA A 131 17.30 2.99 39.88
N ALA A 132 17.31 3.69 41.02
CA ALA A 132 16.49 4.89 41.24
C ALA A 132 16.88 6.06 40.31
N GLN A 133 18.14 6.09 39.85
CA GLN A 133 18.65 7.04 38.86
C GLN A 133 18.43 6.56 37.41
N ASN A 134 17.79 5.39 37.20
CA ASN A 134 17.72 4.70 35.90
C ASN A 134 19.11 4.40 35.30
N ILE A 135 20.06 3.99 36.13
CA ILE A 135 21.42 3.65 35.73
C ILE A 135 21.68 2.18 36.03
N GLY A 136 21.87 1.39 34.97
CA GLY A 136 22.19 -0.02 35.00
C GLY A 136 23.52 -0.35 34.32
N GLY A 137 23.84 -1.65 34.29
CA GLY A 137 24.99 -2.16 33.55
C GLY A 137 24.74 -2.15 32.03
N HIS A 138 25.79 -2.31 31.22
CA HIS A 138 25.66 -2.43 29.76
C HIS A 138 26.65 -3.44 29.17
N LEU A 139 26.39 -3.91 27.95
CA LEU A 139 27.33 -4.70 27.16
C LEU A 139 27.61 -4.00 25.83
N ARG A 140 28.85 -3.56 25.61
CA ARG A 140 29.31 -2.98 24.35
C ARG A 140 30.30 -3.90 23.65
N VAL A 141 30.03 -4.22 22.40
CA VAL A 141 30.83 -5.14 21.57
C VAL A 141 31.36 -4.40 20.35
N GLU A 142 32.68 -4.34 20.22
CA GLU A 142 33.41 -3.79 19.07
C GLU A 142 34.20 -4.89 18.32
N SER A 143 34.07 -6.15 18.77
CA SER A 143 34.80 -7.30 18.25
C SER A 143 34.01 -8.05 17.18
N LYS A 144 34.74 -8.58 16.19
CA LYS A 144 34.23 -9.53 15.19
C LYS A 144 34.07 -10.96 15.71
N ALA A 145 34.23 -11.18 17.01
CA ALA A 145 34.11 -12.49 17.66
C ALA A 145 33.34 -12.37 18.98
N ALA A 146 32.01 -12.26 18.88
CA ALA A 146 31.12 -12.07 20.02
C ALA A 146 29.80 -12.84 19.86
N ARG A 147 29.66 -13.93 20.62
CA ARG A 147 28.49 -14.81 20.59
C ARG A 147 27.84 -14.84 21.95
N VAL A 148 26.64 -14.26 22.06
CA VAL A 148 25.89 -14.22 23.32
C VAL A 148 24.55 -14.89 23.11
N ARG A 149 24.32 -15.96 23.86
CA ARG A 149 23.10 -16.76 23.76
C ARG A 149 22.54 -17.17 25.12
N GLY A 150 21.23 -17.03 25.32
CA GLY A 150 20.55 -17.49 26.52
C GLY A 150 20.89 -16.67 27.78
N VAL A 151 21.07 -15.36 27.64
CA VAL A 151 21.36 -14.42 28.73
C VAL A 151 20.16 -13.51 28.98
N MET A 152 19.81 -13.28 30.24
CA MET A 152 18.83 -12.28 30.66
C MET A 152 19.55 -11.03 31.13
N ALA A 153 19.15 -9.87 30.64
CA ALA A 153 19.55 -8.55 31.14
C ALA A 153 18.38 -7.94 31.94
N TYR A 154 18.62 -7.55 33.18
CA TYR A 154 17.61 -7.00 34.09
C TYR A 154 18.08 -5.68 34.70
N HIS A 155 17.27 -4.61 34.63
CA HIS A 155 17.70 -3.27 35.05
C HIS A 155 19.04 -2.86 34.44
N MET A 156 19.25 -3.21 33.18
CA MET A 156 20.43 -2.82 32.40
C MET A 156 20.09 -1.60 31.53
N GLY A 157 21.11 -1.04 30.89
CA GLY A 157 21.02 0.23 30.17
C GLY A 157 21.15 1.43 31.11
N GLN A 158 21.45 2.60 30.55
CA GLN A 158 21.54 3.85 31.32
C GLN A 158 20.75 4.94 30.61
N ARG A 159 19.68 5.42 31.24
CA ARG A 159 18.82 6.46 30.64
C ARG A 159 19.63 7.68 30.25
N ASN A 160 19.46 8.15 29.02
CA ASN A 160 20.13 9.35 28.50
C ASN A 160 21.68 9.31 28.55
N ASN A 161 22.32 8.15 28.63
CA ASN A 161 23.78 8.03 28.49
C ASN A 161 24.16 7.24 27.23
N MET A 162 24.54 7.95 26.18
CA MET A 162 24.62 7.40 24.82
C MET A 162 25.57 6.20 24.72
N GLY A 163 25.15 5.16 23.99
CA GLY A 163 25.92 3.93 23.79
C GLY A 163 25.94 2.96 24.98
N ARG A 164 25.17 3.21 26.05
CA ARG A 164 25.10 2.38 27.26
C ARG A 164 23.81 1.55 27.32
N TYR A 165 23.74 0.51 26.48
CA TYR A 165 22.54 -0.34 26.29
C TYR A 165 22.74 -1.77 26.81
N PRO A 166 21.66 -2.51 27.15
CA PRO A 166 21.77 -3.88 27.64
C PRO A 166 22.58 -4.80 26.74
N PHE A 167 22.35 -4.75 25.43
CA PHE A 167 23.13 -5.44 24.40
C PHE A 167 23.41 -4.48 23.23
N HIS A 168 24.69 -4.22 22.93
CA HIS A 168 25.09 -3.21 21.95
C HIS A 168 26.24 -3.70 21.06
N PHE A 169 25.98 -3.87 19.76
CA PHE A 169 27.04 -3.93 18.75
C PHE A 169 27.42 -2.51 18.34
N HIS A 170 28.69 -2.14 18.49
CA HIS A 170 29.18 -0.78 18.33
C HIS A 170 30.31 -0.73 17.31
N LEU A 171 30.03 -0.13 16.14
CA LEU A 171 30.98 0.20 15.07
C LEU A 171 31.89 -0.96 14.62
N ILE A 172 31.35 -2.17 14.51
CA ILE A 172 32.13 -3.37 14.14
C ILE A 172 32.41 -3.40 12.62
N GLY A 173 31.56 -2.74 11.82
CA GLY A 173 31.56 -2.83 10.36
C GLY A 173 30.99 -4.17 9.87
N GLU A 174 31.55 -4.70 8.78
CA GLU A 174 31.15 -6.00 8.22
C GLU A 174 31.50 -7.17 9.13
N VAL A 175 30.50 -8.02 9.42
CA VAL A 175 30.66 -9.23 10.25
C VAL A 175 30.08 -10.48 9.61
N ASP A 176 30.54 -11.63 10.08
CA ASP A 176 29.91 -12.93 9.81
C ASP A 176 28.90 -13.21 10.93
N GLU A 177 27.66 -13.53 10.55
CA GLU A 177 26.57 -13.81 11.49
C GLU A 177 26.86 -14.96 12.46
N ASN A 178 27.70 -15.92 12.08
CA ASN A 178 28.09 -17.04 12.95
C ASN A 178 29.11 -16.62 14.01
N ALA A 179 29.78 -15.48 13.81
CA ALA A 179 30.80 -14.95 14.70
C ALA A 179 30.28 -13.79 15.57
N VAL A 180 29.27 -13.06 15.11
CA VAL A 180 28.70 -11.89 15.81
C VAL A 180 27.18 -12.02 15.87
N HIS A 181 26.68 -12.46 17.03
CA HIS A 181 25.24 -12.66 17.22
C HIS A 181 24.76 -12.52 18.66
N PHE A 182 23.53 -12.04 18.79
CA PHE A 182 22.71 -12.07 20.00
C PHE A 182 21.49 -12.95 19.74
N THR A 183 21.45 -14.14 20.34
CA THR A 183 20.33 -15.07 20.13
C THR A 183 19.72 -15.59 21.43
N ASP A 184 18.42 -15.88 21.45
CA ASP A 184 17.75 -16.49 22.60
C ASP A 184 17.89 -15.72 23.94
N ASN A 185 18.29 -14.43 23.89
CA ASN A 185 18.48 -13.61 25.08
C ASN A 185 17.16 -12.98 25.53
N SER A 186 17.17 -12.35 26.70
CA SER A 186 16.06 -11.54 27.16
C SER A 186 16.52 -10.22 27.78
N VAL A 187 15.68 -9.20 27.70
CA VAL A 187 15.82 -7.93 28.39
C VAL A 187 14.53 -7.65 29.15
N TYR A 188 14.64 -7.32 30.44
CA TYR A 188 13.49 -7.01 31.28
C TYR A 188 13.75 -5.76 32.13
N ALA A 189 12.77 -4.85 32.17
CA ALA A 189 12.83 -3.61 32.94
C ALA A 189 14.10 -2.78 32.63
N SER A 190 14.35 -2.56 31.34
CA SER A 190 15.52 -1.80 30.88
C SER A 190 15.36 -0.30 31.15
N HIS A 191 16.45 0.34 31.53
CA HIS A 191 16.49 1.79 31.71
C HIS A 191 16.68 2.56 30.41
N TRP A 192 17.23 1.93 29.35
CA TRP A 192 17.25 2.50 28.01
C TRP A 192 17.58 1.46 26.93
N ARG A 193 16.68 1.30 25.95
CA ARG A 193 16.74 0.35 24.82
C ARG A 193 16.90 -1.11 25.25
N ALA A 194 16.99 -2.04 24.30
CA ALA A 194 17.25 -3.45 24.61
C ALA A 194 18.42 -4.00 23.78
N PHE A 195 18.24 -4.11 22.47
CA PHE A 195 19.23 -4.61 21.52
C PHE A 195 19.55 -3.53 20.50
N THR A 196 20.79 -3.05 20.49
CA THR A 196 21.24 -1.98 19.61
C THR A 196 22.25 -2.50 18.59
N ILE A 197 22.03 -2.17 17.32
CA ILE A 197 22.98 -2.36 16.21
C ILE A 197 23.42 -0.97 15.77
N HIS A 198 24.69 -0.66 15.99
CA HIS A 198 25.29 0.63 15.64
C HIS A 198 26.53 0.42 14.77
N GLY A 199 26.54 1.00 13.56
CA GLY A 199 27.64 0.90 12.58
C GLY A 199 28.11 -0.53 12.29
N THR A 200 27.19 -1.49 12.29
CA THR A 200 27.48 -2.92 12.16
C THR A 200 26.56 -3.54 11.11
N ASN A 201 27.15 -4.35 10.22
CA ASN A 201 26.47 -4.92 9.05
C ASN A 201 26.62 -6.43 9.00
N GLY A 202 25.55 -7.15 8.66
CA GLY A 202 25.57 -8.62 8.55
C GLY A 202 25.49 -9.39 9.88
N SER A 203 25.13 -8.73 10.99
CA SER A 203 24.99 -9.38 12.31
C SER A 203 23.66 -10.14 12.44
N LEU A 204 23.57 -11.06 13.41
CA LEU A 204 22.35 -11.81 13.71
C LEU A 204 21.79 -11.47 15.10
N VAL A 205 20.53 -11.01 15.12
CA VAL A 205 19.71 -10.77 16.31
C VAL A 205 18.44 -11.61 16.18
N ARG A 206 18.39 -12.76 16.87
CA ARG A 206 17.32 -13.75 16.66
C ARG A 206 16.74 -14.36 17.93
N ASP A 207 15.43 -14.59 17.95
CA ASP A 207 14.69 -15.26 19.03
C ASP A 207 14.88 -14.60 20.41
N ASN A 208 15.15 -13.29 20.45
CA ASN A 208 15.29 -12.56 21.71
C ASN A 208 13.94 -12.00 22.18
N THR A 209 13.78 -11.83 23.49
CA THR A 209 12.57 -11.25 24.11
C THR A 209 12.91 -9.99 24.89
N ALA A 210 12.33 -8.84 24.56
CA ALA A 210 12.47 -7.59 25.28
C ALA A 210 11.12 -7.18 25.88
N PHE A 211 11.06 -6.96 27.19
CA PHE A 211 9.81 -6.60 27.87
C PHE A 211 10.02 -5.50 28.90
N TYR A 212 9.12 -4.52 28.95
CA TYR A 212 9.25 -3.31 29.78
C TYR A 212 10.56 -2.56 29.49
N VAL A 213 10.57 -1.81 28.39
CA VAL A 213 11.76 -1.13 27.86
C VAL A 213 11.52 0.37 27.78
N GLN A 214 12.39 1.18 28.38
CA GLN A 214 12.39 2.63 28.16
C GLN A 214 13.11 2.97 26.85
N GLY A 215 12.50 3.77 25.98
CA GLY A 215 12.98 4.00 24.62
C GLY A 215 12.82 2.78 23.71
N SER A 216 13.31 2.86 22.48
CA SER A 216 13.07 1.81 21.47
C SER A 216 13.80 0.49 21.77
N ALA A 217 13.15 -0.67 21.58
CA ALA A 217 13.68 -1.96 22.04
C ALA A 217 14.75 -2.55 21.11
N PHE A 218 14.39 -2.88 19.88
CA PHE A 218 15.34 -3.31 18.84
C PHE A 218 15.69 -2.11 17.98
N TYR A 219 16.90 -1.60 18.11
CA TYR A 219 17.26 -0.26 17.65
C TYR A 219 18.43 -0.32 16.66
N VAL A 220 18.16 0.11 15.43
CA VAL A 220 19.16 0.34 14.38
C VAL A 220 19.48 1.83 14.37
N GLU A 221 20.73 2.22 14.58
CA GLU A 221 21.05 3.55 15.11
C GLU A 221 21.22 4.67 14.09
N ASP A 222 22.25 4.59 13.24
CA ASP A 222 22.74 5.75 12.49
C ASP A 222 22.26 5.80 11.03
N GLY A 223 21.60 4.76 10.53
CA GLY A 223 21.14 4.66 9.15
C GLY A 223 22.16 4.03 8.20
N VAL A 224 23.33 3.61 8.69
CA VAL A 224 24.37 2.92 7.88
C VAL A 224 24.32 1.40 7.99
N GLU A 225 23.50 0.88 8.89
CA GLU A 225 23.45 -0.53 9.24
C GLU A 225 22.61 -1.33 8.23
N GLU A 226 23.27 -2.21 7.47
CA GLU A 226 22.66 -2.99 6.38
C GLU A 226 22.89 -4.51 6.55
N ARG A 227 22.02 -5.32 5.93
CA ARG A 227 22.07 -6.80 5.88
C ARG A 227 22.08 -7.50 7.25
N ASN A 228 21.68 -6.82 8.31
CA ASN A 228 21.49 -7.46 9.60
C ASN A 228 20.23 -8.34 9.55
N LYS A 229 20.27 -9.48 10.24
CA LYS A 229 19.15 -10.40 10.37
C LYS A 229 18.48 -10.20 11.73
N ILE A 230 17.28 -9.64 11.72
CA ILE A 230 16.45 -9.38 12.89
C ILE A 230 15.24 -10.31 12.79
N ILE A 231 15.33 -11.49 13.39
CA ILE A 231 14.41 -12.60 13.11
C ILE A 231 13.77 -13.15 14.37
N GLY A 232 12.44 -13.34 14.37
CA GLY A 232 11.75 -14.08 15.43
C GLY A 232 11.84 -13.43 16.81
N ASN A 233 12.11 -12.12 16.89
CA ASN A 233 12.23 -11.44 18.17
C ASN A 233 10.86 -10.94 18.66
N PHE A 234 10.75 -10.73 19.98
CA PHE A 234 9.56 -10.19 20.62
C PHE A 234 9.90 -8.92 21.41
N ALA A 235 9.09 -7.86 21.24
CA ALA A 235 9.11 -6.65 22.03
C ALA A 235 7.73 -6.41 22.67
N GLY A 236 7.67 -6.15 23.97
CA GLY A 236 6.43 -5.87 24.70
C GLY A 236 6.58 -4.74 25.72
N LEU A 237 5.55 -3.91 25.88
CA LEU A 237 5.52 -2.78 26.82
C LEU A 237 6.73 -1.85 26.63
N VAL A 238 6.73 -1.14 25.52
CA VAL A 238 7.75 -0.13 25.18
C VAL A 238 7.29 1.24 25.66
N ILE A 239 8.15 1.97 26.36
CA ILE A 239 7.83 3.24 27.02
C ILE A 239 8.48 4.40 26.26
N PRO A 240 7.69 5.24 25.56
CA PRO A 240 8.17 6.47 24.95
C PRO A 240 8.78 7.44 25.98
N MET A 241 9.75 8.23 25.55
CA MET A 241 10.47 9.20 26.37
C MET A 241 10.08 10.64 26.02
N GLY A 242 10.35 11.60 26.90
CA GLY A 242 10.08 13.03 26.61
C GLY A 242 8.60 13.41 26.55
N ARG A 243 7.69 12.55 26.99
CA ARG A 243 6.26 12.83 27.15
C ARG A 243 5.89 13.01 28.61
N GLU A 244 4.84 13.79 28.88
CA GLU A 244 4.26 13.87 30.21
C GLU A 244 3.74 12.49 30.64
N LYS A 245 4.09 12.08 31.87
CA LYS A 245 3.78 10.74 32.36
C LYS A 245 2.27 10.55 32.46
N GLY A 246 1.75 9.52 31.78
CA GLY A 246 0.33 9.19 31.79
C GLY A 246 -0.51 10.02 30.82
N ASN A 247 0.10 10.96 30.07
CA ASN A 247 -0.56 11.54 28.91
C ASN A 247 -0.54 10.51 27.77
N CYS A 248 -1.75 10.20 27.30
CA CYS A 248 -2.03 9.20 26.28
C CYS A 248 -2.84 9.77 25.13
N GLU A 249 -3.11 11.07 25.19
CA GLU A 249 -3.81 11.78 24.13
C GLU A 249 -2.91 11.94 22.92
N SER A 250 -3.52 12.04 21.76
CA SER A 250 -2.80 12.31 20.52
C SER A 250 -2.18 13.71 20.57
N ASP A 251 -0.86 13.79 20.44
CA ASP A 251 -0.12 15.06 20.41
C ASP A 251 0.00 15.58 18.96
N GLY A 252 -1.12 16.07 18.40
CA GLY A 252 -1.21 16.57 17.02
C GLY A 252 -1.33 15.47 15.96
N SER A 253 -1.08 15.81 14.70
CA SER A 253 -1.08 14.90 13.53
C SER A 253 0.14 15.18 12.64
N VAL A 254 0.35 14.42 11.56
CA VAL A 254 1.48 14.67 10.63
C VAL A 254 1.47 16.06 9.96
N PHE A 255 0.42 16.86 10.17
CA PHE A 255 0.25 18.22 9.65
C PHE A 255 0.51 19.33 10.66
N GLY A 256 0.64 18.99 11.94
CA GLY A 256 0.75 19.98 13.02
C GLY A 256 1.38 19.43 14.30
N ALA A 257 2.00 18.26 14.22
CA ALA A 257 2.71 17.65 15.35
C ALA A 257 3.94 18.48 15.72
N PRO A 258 4.28 18.55 17.02
CA PRO A 258 5.44 19.29 17.47
C PRO A 258 6.74 18.69 16.92
N ALA A 259 7.68 19.55 16.52
CA ALA A 259 9.06 19.13 16.30
C ALA A 259 9.72 18.85 17.65
N ILE A 260 10.27 17.65 17.80
CA ILE A 260 10.89 17.19 19.03
C ILE A 260 12.40 17.40 18.91
N HIS A 261 12.96 18.19 19.81
CA HIS A 261 14.37 18.55 19.77
C HIS A 261 15.18 17.77 20.80
N GLU A 262 16.42 17.48 20.44
CA GLU A 262 17.43 17.00 21.37
C GLU A 262 17.56 17.96 22.57
N SER A 263 17.54 17.38 23.76
CA SER A 263 17.65 18.10 25.03
C SER A 263 18.44 17.26 26.04
N PRO A 264 18.88 17.84 27.17
CA PRO A 264 19.58 17.09 28.22
C PRO A 264 18.80 15.87 28.75
N ASP A 265 17.47 15.90 28.67
CA ASP A 265 16.59 14.84 29.16
C ASP A 265 16.01 13.96 28.04
N LEU A 266 16.36 14.23 26.79
CA LEU A 266 15.98 13.45 25.61
C LEU A 266 17.07 13.59 24.53
N HIS A 267 18.16 12.82 24.67
CA HIS A 267 19.28 12.89 23.73
C HIS A 267 18.95 12.32 22.35
N GLN A 268 18.04 11.35 22.28
CA GLN A 268 17.50 10.86 21.02
C GLN A 268 16.04 11.31 20.91
N PRO A 269 15.72 12.45 20.24
CA PRO A 269 14.36 12.94 20.13
C PRO A 269 13.39 11.94 19.51
N ALA A 270 13.85 11.00 18.67
CA ALA A 270 12.99 9.95 18.11
C ALA A 270 12.47 8.93 19.16
N ASP A 271 13.08 8.84 20.35
CA ASP A 271 12.53 8.03 21.46
C ASP A 271 11.20 8.62 22.01
N TRP A 272 10.80 9.83 21.59
CA TRP A 272 9.44 10.35 21.79
C TRP A 272 8.37 9.55 21.04
N ALA A 273 8.78 8.87 19.96
CA ALA A 273 8.00 7.89 19.22
C ALA A 273 8.63 6.48 19.35
N ALA A 274 9.12 6.13 20.54
CA ALA A 274 9.80 4.85 20.79
C ALA A 274 9.00 3.64 20.27
N ALA A 275 9.72 2.72 19.64
CA ALA A 275 9.12 1.57 18.97
C ALA A 275 9.66 0.22 19.48
N GLY A 276 8.88 -0.84 19.27
CA GLY A 276 9.37 -2.21 19.42
C GLY A 276 10.58 -2.44 18.51
N PHE A 277 10.46 -2.04 17.25
CA PHE A 277 11.50 -2.11 16.24
C PHE A 277 11.69 -0.74 15.61
N TYR A 278 12.86 -0.14 15.84
CA TYR A 278 13.27 1.13 15.28
C TYR A 278 14.32 0.88 14.19
N LEU A 279 13.98 1.27 12.97
CA LEU A 279 14.72 0.95 11.76
C LEU A 279 15.08 2.26 11.03
N SER A 280 16.26 2.80 11.35
CA SER A 280 16.81 4.00 10.68
C SER A 280 17.29 3.73 9.25
N ASN A 281 17.56 2.46 8.91
CA ASN A 281 17.81 2.00 7.55
C ASN A 281 16.99 0.73 7.28
N PRO A 282 16.08 0.75 6.29
CA PRO A 282 15.26 -0.41 5.99
C PRO A 282 16.03 -1.61 5.42
N HIS A 283 17.24 -1.46 4.87
CA HIS A 283 18.00 -2.48 4.12
C HIS A 283 18.52 -3.67 4.95
N ASN A 284 17.62 -4.33 5.67
CA ASN A 284 17.89 -5.43 6.58
C ASN A 284 16.88 -6.56 6.32
N ILE A 285 17.10 -7.71 6.97
CA ILE A 285 16.19 -8.86 6.93
C ILE A 285 15.40 -8.84 8.24
N ILE A 286 14.12 -8.47 8.18
CA ILE A 286 13.24 -8.30 9.34
C ILE A 286 12.06 -9.28 9.21
N GLU A 287 12.15 -10.42 9.88
CA GLU A 287 11.23 -11.53 9.65
C GLU A 287 10.65 -12.14 10.94
N GLY A 288 9.35 -12.40 10.95
CA GLY A 288 8.70 -13.16 12.02
C GLY A 288 8.75 -12.51 13.40
N ASN A 289 8.97 -11.19 13.48
CA ASN A 289 9.06 -10.48 14.75
C ASN A 289 7.68 -10.07 15.27
N ALA A 290 7.54 -9.91 16.58
CA ALA A 290 6.30 -9.46 17.22
C ALA A 290 6.52 -8.23 18.12
N ALA A 291 5.68 -7.22 17.96
CA ALA A 291 5.67 -6.00 18.77
C ALA A 291 4.29 -5.81 19.43
N SER A 292 4.28 -5.59 20.75
CA SER A 292 3.10 -5.25 21.53
C SER A 292 3.37 -3.98 22.33
N GLY A 293 2.65 -2.91 22.02
CA GLY A 293 2.85 -1.63 22.69
C GLY A 293 3.89 -0.72 22.06
N GLY A 294 4.09 0.43 22.70
CA GLY A 294 4.93 1.52 22.21
C GLY A 294 4.15 2.56 21.41
N ALA A 295 4.83 3.63 21.02
CA ALA A 295 4.23 4.61 20.13
C ALA A 295 3.88 3.99 18.77
N VAL A 296 4.77 3.10 18.30
CA VAL A 296 4.70 2.35 17.05
C VAL A 296 5.26 0.95 17.31
N GLY A 297 4.71 -0.10 16.69
CA GLY A 297 5.32 -1.43 16.73
C GLY A 297 6.62 -1.49 15.92
N PHE A 298 6.55 -1.08 14.64
CA PHE A 298 7.68 -0.99 13.71
C PHE A 298 7.73 0.41 13.10
N THR A 299 8.80 1.15 13.34
CA THR A 299 9.02 2.47 12.72
C THR A 299 10.19 2.42 11.75
N PHE A 300 9.95 2.92 10.54
CA PHE A 300 10.94 3.17 9.51
C PHE A 300 11.05 4.66 9.30
N LEU A 301 12.18 5.23 9.67
CA LEU A 301 12.40 6.66 9.58
C LEU A 301 12.88 7.07 8.19
N THR A 302 12.40 8.21 7.72
CA THR A 302 12.92 8.84 6.51
C THR A 302 14.18 9.62 6.85
N LEU A 303 15.34 9.03 6.56
CA LEU A 303 16.66 9.65 6.73
C LEU A 303 17.25 10.02 5.38
N GLU A 304 17.48 11.32 5.16
CA GLU A 304 18.19 11.83 3.97
C GLU A 304 19.70 11.60 4.05
N ALA A 305 20.24 11.48 5.26
CA ALA A 305 21.63 11.16 5.51
C ALA A 305 21.78 10.43 6.85
N PRO A 306 22.83 9.63 7.03
CA PRO A 306 23.14 9.04 8.31
C PRO A 306 23.32 10.05 9.44
N THR A 307 23.02 9.63 10.66
CA THR A 307 23.16 10.44 11.87
C THR A 307 24.40 10.04 12.68
N GLY A 308 24.60 10.68 13.82
CA GLY A 308 25.57 10.25 14.84
C GLY A 308 27.00 10.15 14.34
N LEU A 309 27.68 9.07 14.72
CA LEU A 309 29.09 8.83 14.39
C LEU A 309 29.28 8.50 12.91
N SER A 310 28.19 8.13 12.21
CA SER A 310 28.23 7.72 10.82
C SER A 310 27.87 8.83 9.83
N ARG A 311 27.60 10.05 10.31
CA ARG A 311 27.16 11.22 9.51
C ARG A 311 28.05 11.59 8.32
N ALA A 312 29.33 11.20 8.34
CA ALA A 312 30.25 11.44 7.21
C ALA A 312 30.05 10.44 6.05
N THR A 313 29.25 9.41 6.23
CA THR A 313 28.98 8.37 5.21
C THR A 313 28.04 8.92 4.14
N LYS A 314 28.45 8.81 2.87
CA LYS A 314 27.66 9.23 1.72
C LYS A 314 26.67 8.13 1.34
N MET A 315 25.48 8.17 1.92
CA MET A 315 24.35 7.33 1.54
C MET A 315 23.03 8.02 1.90
N MET A 316 21.94 7.59 1.28
CA MET A 316 20.59 8.06 1.61
C MET A 316 19.77 6.86 2.09
N PRO A 317 19.60 6.67 3.42
CA PRO A 317 18.86 5.52 3.94
C PRO A 317 17.41 5.44 3.45
N LEU A 318 16.76 6.57 3.16
CA LEU A 318 15.41 6.60 2.59
C LEU A 318 15.28 5.99 1.17
N GLU A 319 16.40 5.81 0.46
CA GLU A 319 16.41 5.15 -0.86
C GLU A 319 16.55 3.63 -0.71
N ARG A 320 16.78 3.14 0.50
CA ARG A 320 17.06 1.73 0.73
C ARG A 320 15.78 0.95 0.99
N ALA A 321 15.41 0.04 0.09
CA ALA A 321 14.35 -0.92 0.34
C ALA A 321 14.82 -2.06 1.26
N PRO A 322 13.94 -2.70 2.05
CA PRO A 322 14.27 -3.85 2.86
C PRO A 322 14.61 -5.04 1.97
N ILE A 323 15.57 -5.83 2.43
CA ILE A 323 15.88 -7.12 1.81
C ILE A 323 14.70 -8.07 2.03
N SER A 324 14.11 -8.02 3.23
CA SER A 324 12.88 -8.74 3.57
C SER A 324 12.16 -8.07 4.73
N PHE A 325 10.84 -7.90 4.60
CA PHE A 325 9.95 -7.52 5.70
C PHE A 325 8.71 -8.43 5.68
N THR A 326 8.82 -9.60 6.32
CA THR A 326 7.78 -10.63 6.22
C THR A 326 7.40 -11.31 7.53
N GLY A 327 6.11 -11.64 7.67
CA GLY A 327 5.61 -12.42 8.81
C GLY A 327 5.65 -11.65 10.13
N ASN A 328 5.82 -10.34 10.12
CA ASN A 328 5.90 -9.53 11.33
C ASN A 328 4.50 -9.22 11.85
N THR A 329 4.38 -9.08 13.16
CA THR A 329 3.13 -8.75 13.83
C THR A 329 3.25 -7.56 14.76
N ALA A 330 2.29 -6.64 14.74
CA ALA A 330 2.25 -5.50 15.66
C ALA A 330 0.85 -5.32 16.25
N HIS A 331 0.77 -4.90 17.52
CA HIS A 331 -0.50 -4.52 18.14
C HIS A 331 -0.34 -3.56 19.31
N SER A 332 -1.47 -3.07 19.79
CA SER A 332 -1.58 -2.19 20.95
C SER A 332 -0.72 -0.92 20.83
N SER A 333 -0.61 -0.35 19.63
CA SER A 333 0.24 0.79 19.32
C SER A 333 -0.42 1.71 18.28
N GLY A 334 0.23 2.81 17.92
CA GLY A 334 -0.26 3.71 16.88
C GLY A 334 -1.39 4.63 17.34
N TYR A 335 -1.29 5.24 18.53
CA TYR A 335 -2.34 6.13 19.07
C TYR A 335 -1.83 7.48 19.59
N LEU A 336 -0.51 7.70 19.60
CA LEU A 336 0.08 8.88 20.24
C LEU A 336 0.14 10.14 19.36
N TRP A 337 -0.41 10.09 18.14
CA TRP A 337 -0.72 11.21 17.23
C TRP A 337 -1.79 10.78 16.19
N GLY A 338 -2.42 11.72 15.48
CA GLY A 338 -3.61 11.50 14.63
C GLY A 338 -3.45 10.64 13.36
N ASP A 339 -2.23 10.23 13.01
CA ASP A 339 -1.92 9.29 11.91
C ASP A 339 -0.86 8.28 12.36
N ALA A 340 -0.87 7.97 13.66
CA ALA A 340 0.04 6.98 14.22
C ALA A 340 -0.37 5.60 13.73
N ALA A 341 0.64 4.80 13.38
CA ALA A 341 0.41 3.44 12.89
C ALA A 341 1.13 2.40 13.74
N ALA A 342 0.65 1.16 13.73
CA ALA A 342 1.40 0.05 14.33
C ALA A 342 2.64 -0.32 13.49
N ILE A 343 2.53 -0.18 12.16
CA ILE A 343 3.65 -0.20 11.22
C ILE A 343 3.68 1.15 10.49
N TYR A 344 4.71 1.95 10.75
CA TYR A 344 4.81 3.33 10.29
C TYR A 344 6.07 3.54 9.43
N PHE A 345 5.88 4.04 8.21
CA PHE A 345 6.95 4.53 7.35
C PHE A 345 6.79 6.03 7.19
N GLY A 346 7.67 6.81 7.81
CA GLY A 346 7.64 8.26 7.75
C GLY A 346 8.38 8.90 8.92
N GLY A 347 8.19 10.21 9.10
CA GLY A 347 8.92 10.99 10.10
C GLY A 347 10.40 11.16 9.77
N THR A 348 10.94 12.34 10.03
CA THR A 348 12.34 12.67 9.75
C THR A 348 13.14 12.85 11.01
N LEU A 349 14.41 12.46 10.92
CA LEU A 349 15.41 12.70 11.95
C LEU A 349 16.58 13.43 11.32
N ARG A 350 16.77 14.70 11.70
CA ARG A 350 17.76 15.58 11.07
C ARG A 350 18.44 16.50 12.06
N TYR A 351 19.67 16.90 11.74
CA TYR A 351 20.35 17.96 12.49
C TYR A 351 19.82 19.32 12.05
N ASN A 352 19.43 20.15 13.00
CA ASN A 352 19.05 21.54 12.73
C ASN A 352 20.30 22.44 12.56
N SER A 353 20.08 23.74 12.34
CA SER A 353 21.15 24.74 12.19
C SER A 353 22.05 24.91 13.42
N GLU A 354 21.58 24.50 14.61
CA GLU A 354 22.37 24.48 15.85
C GLU A 354 23.14 23.16 16.04
N ASN A 355 23.11 22.26 15.05
CA ASN A 355 23.70 20.93 15.12
C ASN A 355 23.11 20.04 16.22
N LYS A 356 21.83 20.26 16.57
CA LYS A 356 21.04 19.39 17.45
C LYS A 356 20.13 18.50 16.64
N LEU A 357 19.94 17.28 17.09
CA LEU A 357 19.02 16.35 16.45
C LEU A 357 17.57 16.83 16.64
N THR A 358 16.75 16.71 15.62
CA THR A 358 15.32 17.05 15.63
C THR A 358 14.55 15.93 14.97
N TYR A 359 13.59 15.36 15.68
CA TYR A 359 12.61 14.42 15.15
C TYR A 359 11.32 15.16 14.83
N THR A 360 10.82 15.02 13.61
CA THR A 360 9.55 15.59 13.20
C THR A 360 8.61 14.48 12.77
N VAL A 361 7.40 14.46 13.33
CA VAL A 361 6.31 13.61 12.84
C VAL A 361 5.70 14.33 11.64
N GLU A 362 6.07 13.87 10.44
CA GLU A 362 5.65 14.48 9.20
C GLU A 362 5.52 13.43 8.09
N ARG A 363 4.89 13.85 6.99
CA ARG A 363 4.82 13.09 5.75
C ARG A 363 6.13 13.26 5.00
N SER A 364 6.94 12.20 5.00
CA SER A 364 8.23 12.18 4.32
C SER A 364 8.31 10.95 3.46
N ASN A 365 8.60 11.16 2.18
CA ASN A 365 8.47 10.13 1.17
C ASN A 365 9.76 9.30 1.06
N PHE A 366 9.63 7.98 1.16
CA PHE A 366 10.63 7.06 0.63
C PHE A 366 10.60 7.05 -0.90
N TYR A 367 11.74 6.84 -1.55
CA TYR A 367 11.84 6.63 -2.99
C TYR A 367 12.86 5.53 -3.26
N PRO A 368 12.48 4.25 -3.06
CA PRO A 368 13.41 3.13 -3.05
C PRO A 368 14.13 2.93 -4.39
N LYS A 369 15.44 2.69 -4.29
CA LYS A 369 16.35 2.41 -5.40
C LYS A 369 17.18 1.16 -5.13
N ASP A 370 17.52 0.44 -6.18
CA ASP A 370 18.50 -0.63 -6.13
C ASP A 370 19.87 -0.06 -5.73
N PRO A 371 20.52 -0.57 -4.68
CA PRO A 371 21.77 -0.02 -4.19
C PRO A 371 22.96 -0.24 -5.12
N VAL A 372 22.84 -1.14 -6.11
CA VAL A 372 23.88 -1.51 -7.08
C VAL A 372 23.64 -0.79 -8.41
N THR A 373 22.44 -0.87 -8.97
CA THR A 373 22.14 -0.30 -10.30
C THR A 373 21.65 1.14 -10.23
N GLY A 374 21.04 1.55 -9.11
CA GLY A 374 20.39 2.86 -8.96
C GLY A 374 18.97 2.91 -9.51
N ASP A 375 18.47 1.80 -10.05
CA ASP A 375 17.14 1.70 -10.63
C ASP A 375 16.05 1.80 -9.57
N ASP A 376 14.89 2.33 -9.96
CA ASP A 376 13.73 2.39 -9.08
C ASP A 376 13.18 0.98 -8.81
N ILE A 377 13.04 0.62 -7.52
CA ILE A 377 12.54 -0.70 -7.10
C ILE A 377 11.32 -0.58 -6.19
N TYR A 378 10.67 -1.70 -5.89
CA TYR A 378 9.56 -1.75 -4.94
C TYR A 378 10.04 -1.95 -3.50
N PHE A 379 9.38 -1.26 -2.58
CA PHE A 379 9.39 -1.54 -1.16
C PHE A 379 8.41 -2.69 -0.88
N VAL A 380 8.91 -3.90 -0.62
CA VAL A 380 8.06 -5.11 -0.56
C VAL A 380 7.78 -5.54 0.89
N LEU A 381 6.49 -5.59 1.25
CA LEU A 381 5.99 -6.07 2.55
C LEU A 381 5.12 -7.31 2.34
N LYS A 382 5.43 -8.42 3.03
CA LYS A 382 4.74 -9.70 2.81
C LYS A 382 4.19 -10.36 4.07
N ASN A 383 2.93 -10.78 4.07
CA ASN A 383 2.36 -11.62 5.13
C ASN A 383 2.46 -10.99 6.53
N ASN A 384 2.36 -9.67 6.63
CA ASN A 384 2.40 -8.98 7.92
C ASN A 384 0.98 -8.85 8.48
N LYS A 385 0.85 -8.93 9.80
CA LYS A 385 -0.44 -8.90 10.49
C LYS A 385 -0.45 -7.86 11.59
N VAL A 386 -1.52 -7.09 11.68
CA VAL A 386 -1.70 -6.10 12.74
C VAL A 386 -3.07 -6.29 13.38
N TRP A 387 -3.15 -6.09 14.69
CA TRP A 387 -4.42 -5.96 15.38
C TRP A 387 -4.36 -4.82 16.40
N LEU A 388 -5.50 -4.26 16.79
CA LEU A 388 -5.56 -3.21 17.81
C LEU A 388 -4.53 -2.09 17.55
N GLY A 389 -4.42 -1.66 16.29
CA GLY A 389 -3.61 -0.50 15.90
C GLY A 389 -4.51 0.74 15.81
N GLY A 390 -3.92 1.93 15.82
CA GLY A 390 -4.63 3.08 15.23
C GLY A 390 -4.77 2.84 13.74
N ASP A 391 -3.92 3.49 12.95
CA ASP A 391 -3.69 2.97 11.61
C ASP A 391 -2.92 1.64 11.73
N SER A 392 -3.33 0.60 11.03
CA SER A 392 -2.59 -0.67 11.12
C SER A 392 -1.28 -0.59 10.33
N LEU A 393 -1.34 0.04 9.15
CA LEU A 393 -0.20 0.32 8.28
C LEU A 393 -0.35 1.72 7.68
N THR A 394 0.68 2.54 7.82
CA THR A 394 0.78 3.82 7.11
C THR A 394 2.11 3.89 6.39
N THR A 395 2.06 4.10 5.07
CA THR A 395 3.24 4.31 4.23
C THR A 395 3.24 5.72 3.66
N TYR A 396 4.41 6.35 3.59
CA TYR A 396 4.64 7.58 2.84
C TYR A 396 5.77 7.36 1.82
N GLY A 397 5.53 7.67 0.55
CA GLY A 397 6.50 7.52 -0.53
C GLY A 397 6.21 6.38 -1.50
N ASP A 398 7.12 6.16 -2.43
CA ASP A 398 6.84 5.56 -3.72
C ASP A 398 7.09 4.04 -3.78
N ARG A 399 6.36 3.37 -4.67
CA ARG A 399 6.52 1.95 -5.03
C ARG A 399 6.44 0.98 -3.84
N PHE A 400 5.48 1.14 -2.94
CA PHE A 400 5.18 0.11 -1.94
C PHE A 400 4.34 -1.02 -2.57
N LEU A 401 4.79 -2.26 -2.39
CA LEU A 401 4.04 -3.48 -2.68
C LEU A 401 3.73 -4.21 -1.36
N VAL A 402 2.46 -4.20 -0.97
CA VAL A 402 1.95 -4.86 0.23
C VAL A 402 1.15 -6.09 -0.19
N ASP A 403 1.63 -7.28 0.18
CA ASP A 403 1.06 -8.56 -0.25
C ASP A 403 0.78 -9.47 0.96
N GLY A 404 -0.46 -9.95 1.09
CA GLY A 404 -0.83 -10.85 2.19
C GLY A 404 -1.04 -10.15 3.53
N PHE A 405 -1.44 -8.87 3.53
CA PHE A 405 -1.59 -8.09 4.77
C PHE A 405 -2.90 -8.38 5.49
N GLU A 406 -2.85 -8.55 6.81
CA GLU A 406 -4.04 -8.73 7.64
C GLU A 406 -4.16 -7.62 8.70
N SER A 407 -5.35 -7.03 8.83
CA SER A 407 -5.69 -6.06 9.88
C SER A 407 -6.93 -6.50 10.64
N TYR A 408 -6.88 -6.42 11.97
CA TYR A 408 -7.99 -6.74 12.87
C TYR A 408 -8.23 -5.65 13.92
N ASP A 409 -9.47 -5.20 14.07
CA ASP A 409 -9.87 -4.28 15.16
C ASP A 409 -8.99 -3.02 15.29
N GLY A 410 -8.48 -2.48 14.18
CA GLY A 410 -7.79 -1.19 14.16
C GLY A 410 -8.75 -0.02 13.92
N THR A 411 -8.28 1.22 14.12
CA THR A 411 -9.06 2.41 13.71
C THR A 411 -9.02 2.61 12.20
N THR A 412 -7.89 2.32 11.54
CA THR A 412 -7.82 2.19 10.08
C THR A 412 -7.10 0.91 9.67
N GLY A 413 -7.65 0.17 8.71
CA GLY A 413 -7.05 -1.05 8.17
C GLY A 413 -5.73 -0.81 7.45
N ALA A 414 -5.65 0.12 6.49
CA ALA A 414 -4.37 0.56 5.92
C ALA A 414 -4.48 1.90 5.18
N LYS A 415 -3.39 2.67 5.22
CA LYS A 415 -3.13 3.88 4.45
C LYS A 415 -1.85 3.69 3.64
N VAL A 416 -1.94 2.97 2.51
CA VAL A 416 -0.78 2.68 1.65
C VAL A 416 -0.53 3.85 0.69
N ARG A 417 -0.07 4.99 1.22
CA ARG A 417 0.06 6.24 0.44
C ARG A 417 1.40 6.28 -0.29
N GLY A 418 1.36 6.76 -1.53
CA GLY A 418 2.52 6.75 -2.41
C GLY A 418 2.19 6.53 -3.88
N GLU A 419 3.25 6.43 -4.66
CA GLU A 419 3.11 6.33 -6.10
C GLU A 419 4.09 5.35 -6.77
N PRO A 420 3.59 4.51 -7.70
CA PRO A 420 2.36 3.77 -7.54
C PRO A 420 2.46 2.82 -6.34
N ASN A 421 1.41 2.75 -5.52
CA ASN A 421 1.38 1.77 -4.43
C ASN A 421 0.37 0.66 -4.70
N ILE A 422 0.73 -0.55 -4.31
CA ILE A 422 0.00 -1.77 -4.64
C ILE A 422 -0.33 -2.51 -3.34
N LEU A 423 -1.61 -2.80 -3.10
CA LEU A 423 -2.09 -3.63 -1.99
C LEU A 423 -2.82 -4.85 -2.53
N ILE A 424 -2.33 -6.05 -2.23
CA ILE A 424 -2.86 -7.30 -2.76
C ILE A 424 -3.03 -8.37 -1.70
N ASN A 425 -3.99 -9.28 -1.92
CA ASN A 425 -4.22 -10.46 -1.08
C ASN A 425 -4.45 -10.11 0.40
N ALA A 426 -5.20 -9.04 0.68
CA ALA A 426 -5.36 -8.51 2.03
C ALA A 426 -6.67 -8.94 2.70
N LEU A 427 -6.68 -9.03 4.04
CA LEU A 427 -7.87 -9.24 4.86
C LEU A 427 -8.00 -8.11 5.88
N ILE A 428 -9.10 -7.37 5.80
CA ILE A 428 -9.40 -6.24 6.68
C ILE A 428 -10.66 -6.57 7.47
N ASN A 429 -10.52 -6.84 8.77
CA ASN A 429 -11.60 -7.23 9.65
C ASN A 429 -11.76 -6.21 10.78
N LEU A 430 -12.83 -5.39 10.76
CA LEU A 430 -12.96 -4.29 11.73
C LEU A 430 -13.59 -4.71 13.07
N ASN A 431 -14.24 -5.89 13.11
CA ASN A 431 -14.91 -6.41 14.29
C ASN A 431 -14.68 -7.93 14.40
N SER A 432 -13.57 -8.32 15.03
CA SER A 432 -13.30 -9.71 15.39
C SER A 432 -14.16 -10.19 16.57
N ALA A 433 -14.04 -11.46 16.97
CA ALA A 433 -14.70 -11.94 18.18
C ALA A 433 -14.22 -11.26 19.48
N ASN A 434 -13.06 -10.58 19.49
CA ASN A 434 -12.61 -9.78 20.64
C ASN A 434 -13.30 -8.41 20.70
N SER A 435 -13.84 -7.91 19.59
CA SER A 435 -14.33 -6.53 19.51
C SER A 435 -15.50 -6.27 20.46
N GLY A 436 -16.38 -7.25 20.67
CA GLY A 436 -17.50 -7.14 21.62
C GLY A 436 -17.02 -6.91 23.05
N PHE A 437 -15.99 -7.65 23.51
CA PHE A 437 -15.39 -7.41 24.82
C PHE A 437 -14.81 -6.00 24.94
N LEU A 438 -14.09 -5.53 23.91
CA LEU A 438 -13.49 -4.20 23.91
C LEU A 438 -14.55 -3.09 23.99
N ILE A 439 -15.63 -3.24 23.22
CA ILE A 439 -16.74 -2.28 23.17
C ILE A 439 -17.50 -2.25 24.50
N GLU A 440 -17.83 -3.41 25.07
CA GLU A 440 -18.68 -3.51 26.26
C GLU A 440 -17.94 -3.26 27.57
N SER A 441 -16.64 -3.60 27.63
CA SER A 441 -15.89 -3.67 28.88
C SER A 441 -14.81 -2.59 29.01
N VAL A 442 -14.53 -1.83 27.94
CA VAL A 442 -13.42 -0.86 27.90
C VAL A 442 -13.87 0.42 27.20
N GLU A 443 -14.61 1.25 27.94
CA GLU A 443 -15.06 2.59 27.53
C GLU A 443 -13.88 3.40 26.94
N ASP A 444 -14.10 4.05 25.80
CA ASP A 444 -13.14 4.92 25.09
C ASP A 444 -11.81 4.28 24.61
N ASP A 445 -11.65 2.94 24.54
CA ASP A 445 -10.49 2.33 23.85
C ASP A 445 -10.69 2.31 22.35
N LEU A 446 -11.50 1.38 21.87
CA LEU A 446 -11.84 1.22 20.47
C LEU A 446 -13.30 1.62 20.20
N TYR A 447 -13.96 2.22 21.18
CA TYR A 447 -15.29 2.82 21.07
C TYR A 447 -15.15 4.35 20.98
N SER A 448 -14.71 4.79 19.81
CA SER A 448 -15.04 6.09 19.22
C SER A 448 -15.34 5.75 17.75
N GLY A 449 -16.35 6.34 17.12
CA GLY A 449 -16.96 5.86 15.86
C GLY A 449 -16.06 5.77 14.61
N TYR A 450 -14.75 5.89 14.74
CA TYR A 450 -13.76 5.97 13.66
C TYR A 450 -13.10 4.61 13.40
N ARG A 451 -13.83 3.65 12.81
CA ARG A 451 -13.23 2.41 12.29
C ARG A 451 -13.39 2.30 10.79
N PHE A 452 -12.28 2.36 10.07
CA PHE A 452 -12.22 2.38 8.62
C PHE A 452 -11.39 1.22 8.09
N GLY A 453 -11.78 0.69 6.93
CA GLY A 453 -11.02 -0.33 6.23
C GLY A 453 -9.83 0.29 5.50
N LEU A 454 -10.05 0.76 4.28
CA LEU A 454 -9.05 1.40 3.44
C LEU A 454 -9.44 2.85 3.16
N GLN A 455 -8.44 3.71 3.19
CA GLN A 455 -8.58 5.13 2.87
C GLN A 455 -7.63 5.49 1.72
N PRO A 456 -8.06 5.30 0.45
CA PRO A 456 -7.33 5.88 -0.67
C PRO A 456 -7.49 7.41 -0.62
N TYR A 457 -6.38 8.13 -0.70
CA TYR A 457 -6.32 9.57 -0.41
C TYR A 457 -5.31 10.25 -1.33
N ASP A 458 -5.58 11.53 -1.68
CA ASP A 458 -4.67 12.57 -2.20
C ASP A 458 -4.28 12.52 -3.69
N THR A 459 -3.93 13.68 -4.26
CA THR A 459 -3.81 13.97 -5.70
C THR A 459 -2.66 13.24 -6.37
N PHE A 460 -1.64 12.97 -5.58
CA PHE A 460 -0.37 12.41 -6.01
C PHE A 460 -0.30 10.91 -5.85
N TYR A 461 -1.38 10.26 -5.43
CA TYR A 461 -1.35 8.85 -5.13
C TYR A 461 -2.20 8.06 -6.11
N ARG A 462 -1.57 7.03 -6.69
CA ARG A 462 -2.19 6.12 -7.65
C ARG A 462 -2.07 4.71 -7.12
N HIS A 463 -3.22 4.07 -6.88
CA HIS A 463 -3.26 2.78 -6.22
C HIS A 463 -3.78 1.66 -7.10
N ILE A 464 -3.19 0.48 -6.94
CA ILE A 464 -3.81 -0.77 -7.36
C ILE A 464 -4.16 -1.57 -6.11
N MET A 465 -5.42 -1.94 -5.97
CA MET A 465 -5.88 -2.77 -4.87
C MET A 465 -6.60 -4.00 -5.41
N ARG A 466 -6.11 -5.21 -5.12
CA ARG A 466 -6.77 -6.42 -5.63
C ARG A 466 -6.81 -7.59 -4.67
N ASN A 467 -7.82 -8.43 -4.81
CA ASN A 467 -8.02 -9.62 -4.00
C ASN A 467 -8.04 -9.27 -2.50
N ILE A 468 -8.89 -8.32 -2.12
CA ILE A 468 -9.03 -7.83 -0.73
C ILE A 468 -10.36 -8.29 -0.18
N THR A 469 -10.34 -8.85 1.03
CA THR A 469 -11.54 -9.25 1.75
C THR A 469 -11.80 -8.30 2.90
N PHE A 470 -12.94 -7.62 2.89
CA PHE A 470 -13.45 -6.87 4.03
C PHE A 470 -14.41 -7.75 4.82
N ARG A 471 -14.25 -7.79 6.15
CA ARG A 471 -15.02 -8.68 7.02
C ARG A 471 -15.59 -7.95 8.23
N ASN A 472 -16.81 -8.34 8.62
CA ASN A 472 -17.50 -7.90 9.83
C ASN A 472 -17.55 -6.38 9.99
N ILE A 473 -18.24 -5.69 9.06
CA ILE A 473 -18.39 -4.23 9.10
C ILE A 473 -19.88 -3.89 9.13
N PRO A 474 -20.49 -3.78 10.33
CA PRO A 474 -21.84 -3.31 10.48
C PRO A 474 -21.89 -1.79 10.26
N TYR A 475 -22.90 -1.33 9.54
CA TYR A 475 -23.23 0.08 9.47
C TYR A 475 -23.87 0.48 10.79
N ILE A 476 -23.28 1.46 11.45
CA ILE A 476 -23.79 2.05 12.68
C ILE A 476 -24.17 3.48 12.32
N ALA A 477 -25.46 3.80 12.40
CA ALA A 477 -25.92 5.17 12.21
C ALA A 477 -25.55 5.97 13.47
N THR A 478 -24.75 7.02 13.30
CA THR A 478 -24.26 7.87 14.38
C THR A 478 -24.74 9.30 14.19
N GLU A 479 -24.98 10.00 15.31
CA GLU A 479 -25.40 11.41 15.28
C GLU A 479 -24.26 12.35 14.89
N GLU A 480 -23.00 11.94 15.10
CA GLU A 480 -21.81 12.65 14.65
C GLU A 480 -21.26 12.16 13.31
N GLU A 481 -20.75 13.12 12.56
CA GLU A 481 -20.63 13.11 11.10
C GLU A 481 -19.46 12.22 10.58
N TRP A 482 -18.54 11.79 11.45
CA TRP A 482 -17.41 10.91 11.14
C TRP A 482 -17.43 9.55 11.89
N ASP A 483 -18.52 9.26 12.60
CA ASP A 483 -18.61 8.14 13.53
C ASP A 483 -19.12 6.81 12.92
N GLY A 484 -19.14 6.71 11.58
CA GLY A 484 -19.63 5.54 10.85
C GLY A 484 -18.53 4.63 10.30
N GLN A 485 -18.64 3.32 10.54
CA GLN A 485 -17.69 2.34 9.99
C GLN A 485 -17.84 2.21 8.46
N GLY A 486 -16.71 2.03 7.75
CA GLY A 486 -16.71 1.87 6.29
C GLY A 486 -15.53 1.03 5.77
N ALA A 487 -15.79 0.15 4.81
CA ALA A 487 -14.75 -0.65 4.14
C ALA A 487 -13.84 0.25 3.29
N PHE A 488 -14.42 1.13 2.48
CA PHE A 488 -13.71 2.26 1.89
C PHE A 488 -14.21 3.56 2.49
N ILE A 489 -13.30 4.48 2.79
CA ILE A 489 -13.63 5.84 3.20
C ILE A 489 -13.01 6.85 2.25
N ALA A 490 -13.83 7.78 1.76
CA ALA A 490 -13.36 8.93 1.01
C ALA A 490 -12.79 9.97 1.98
N MET A 491 -11.67 10.59 1.59
CA MET A 491 -11.04 11.65 2.38
C MET A 491 -11.07 12.95 1.58
N THR A 492 -11.62 14.01 2.17
CA THR A 492 -12.36 15.03 1.41
C THR A 492 -12.09 16.48 1.86
N HIS A 493 -10.91 16.81 2.37
CA HIS A 493 -10.71 18.04 3.16
C HIS A 493 -10.13 19.27 2.43
N SER A 494 -9.73 19.17 1.15
CA SER A 494 -8.98 20.25 0.48
C SER A 494 -9.56 20.61 -0.88
N ASP A 495 -9.54 21.90 -1.24
CA ASP A 495 -9.77 22.34 -2.63
C ASP A 495 -8.47 22.53 -3.42
N THR A 496 -7.33 22.56 -2.77
CA THR A 496 -6.00 22.56 -3.41
C THR A 496 -5.69 21.17 -3.95
N PHE A 497 -5.87 20.14 -3.12
CA PHE A 497 -5.50 18.76 -3.42
C PHE A 497 -6.67 17.96 -3.99
N LYS A 498 -7.08 18.25 -5.23
CA LYS A 498 -8.16 17.57 -5.97
C LYS A 498 -7.73 16.25 -6.64
N PRO A 499 -8.34 15.08 -6.38
CA PRO A 499 -7.95 13.80 -6.98
C PRO A 499 -8.03 13.73 -8.51
N ALA A 500 -7.08 13.03 -9.14
CA ALA A 500 -7.15 12.59 -10.53
C ALA A 500 -7.71 11.15 -10.60
N HIS A 501 -6.99 10.17 -11.15
CA HIS A 501 -7.33 8.75 -11.01
C HIS A 501 -6.77 8.19 -9.70
N LEU A 502 -7.63 8.01 -8.69
CA LEU A 502 -7.18 7.67 -7.32
C LEU A 502 -6.76 6.20 -7.19
N VAL A 503 -7.63 5.28 -7.61
CA VAL A 503 -7.42 3.84 -7.38
C VAL A 503 -8.15 3.00 -8.43
N THR A 504 -7.50 1.92 -8.87
CA THR A 504 -8.13 0.82 -9.58
C THR A 504 -8.24 -0.40 -8.65
N VAL A 505 -9.46 -0.94 -8.51
CA VAL A 505 -9.76 -2.10 -7.66
C VAL A 505 -10.21 -3.32 -8.46
N ARG A 506 -9.96 -4.52 -7.93
CA ARG A 506 -10.41 -5.81 -8.48
C ARG A 506 -10.56 -6.87 -7.41
N ASP A 507 -11.42 -7.86 -7.60
CA ASP A 507 -11.56 -9.03 -6.74
C ASP A 507 -11.82 -8.66 -5.27
N ILE A 508 -12.65 -7.65 -5.03
CA ILE A 508 -13.02 -7.21 -3.68
C ILE A 508 -14.15 -8.08 -3.13
N ARG A 509 -13.97 -8.63 -1.92
CA ARG A 509 -14.96 -9.47 -1.25
C ARG A 509 -15.47 -8.81 0.01
N PHE A 510 -16.77 -8.92 0.24
CA PHE A 510 -17.45 -8.41 1.43
C PHE A 510 -18.09 -9.56 2.19
N GLU A 511 -17.60 -9.86 3.39
CA GLU A 511 -18.08 -10.94 4.24
C GLU A 511 -18.68 -10.36 5.51
N ASN A 512 -20.00 -10.50 5.71
CA ASN A 512 -20.70 -9.86 6.84
C ASN A 512 -20.45 -8.34 6.91
N VAL A 513 -20.50 -7.68 5.75
CA VAL A 513 -20.43 -6.22 5.62
C VAL A 513 -21.79 -5.73 5.16
N THR A 514 -22.40 -4.87 5.96
CA THR A 514 -23.65 -4.22 5.57
C THR A 514 -23.43 -3.37 4.33
N LEU A 515 -24.46 -3.26 3.50
CA LEU A 515 -24.37 -2.51 2.25
C LEU A 515 -23.89 -1.07 2.51
N ASN A 516 -24.53 -0.36 3.44
CA ASN A 516 -24.20 1.03 3.80
C ASN A 516 -22.77 1.25 4.30
N ALA A 517 -22.08 0.19 4.75
CA ALA A 517 -20.70 0.26 5.20
C ALA A 517 -19.67 -0.12 4.13
N ARG A 518 -20.04 -0.37 2.87
CA ARG A 518 -19.04 -0.65 1.82
C ARG A 518 -18.25 0.58 1.41
N ILE A 519 -18.92 1.72 1.26
CA ILE A 519 -18.30 2.99 0.90
C ILE A 519 -18.90 4.08 1.80
N SER A 520 -18.03 4.79 2.52
CA SER A 520 -18.36 6.01 3.24
C SER A 520 -17.78 7.19 2.46
N ASN A 521 -18.64 7.92 1.73
CA ASN A 521 -18.26 9.12 0.98
C ASN A 521 -19.06 10.34 1.43
N ARG A 522 -18.77 10.84 2.63
CA ARG A 522 -19.53 11.96 3.18
C ARG A 522 -19.35 13.24 2.37
N VAL A 523 -20.47 13.91 2.13
CA VAL A 523 -20.52 15.17 1.38
C VAL A 523 -19.89 16.32 2.18
N VAL A 524 -18.89 16.96 1.60
CA VAL A 524 -18.27 18.19 2.13
C VAL A 524 -17.96 19.15 0.98
N LYS A 525 -17.88 20.45 1.27
CA LYS A 525 -17.74 21.52 0.26
C LYS A 525 -16.30 21.73 -0.20
N THR A 526 -15.66 20.68 -0.72
CA THR A 526 -14.27 20.75 -1.18
C THR A 526 -14.11 20.13 -2.57
N GLY A 527 -13.08 20.55 -3.31
CA GLY A 527 -12.69 19.91 -4.55
C GLY A 527 -12.28 18.45 -4.35
N ALA A 528 -11.61 18.12 -3.24
CA ALA A 528 -11.24 16.74 -2.93
C ALA A 528 -12.44 15.80 -2.86
N TRP A 529 -13.56 16.24 -2.28
CA TRP A 529 -14.80 15.47 -2.31
C TRP A 529 -15.39 15.39 -3.70
N ARG A 530 -15.58 16.55 -4.37
CA ARG A 530 -16.22 16.62 -5.70
C ARG A 530 -15.56 15.70 -6.70
N PHE A 531 -14.24 15.52 -6.59
CA PHE A 531 -13.45 14.74 -7.53
C PHE A 531 -13.02 13.35 -7.00
N TRP A 532 -13.52 12.89 -5.86
CA TRP A 532 -13.27 11.53 -5.40
C TRP A 532 -13.86 10.50 -6.38
N ASN A 533 -13.05 9.50 -6.75
CA ASN A 533 -13.42 8.46 -7.70
C ASN A 533 -12.59 7.18 -7.52
N MET A 534 -13.08 6.10 -8.11
CA MET A 534 -12.44 4.79 -8.15
C MET A 534 -12.84 4.05 -9.43
N LEU A 535 -11.90 3.36 -10.06
CA LEU A 535 -12.21 2.38 -11.10
C LEU A 535 -12.37 1.00 -10.46
N ASP A 536 -13.59 0.51 -10.38
CA ASP A 536 -13.90 -0.88 -10.06
C ASP A 536 -13.80 -1.71 -11.34
N SER A 537 -12.68 -2.40 -11.54
CA SER A 537 -12.34 -2.98 -12.85
C SER A 537 -13.13 -4.24 -13.22
N ASP A 538 -13.82 -4.86 -12.26
CA ASP A 538 -14.60 -6.09 -12.46
C ASP A 538 -16.01 -6.00 -11.88
N GLY A 539 -16.36 -4.87 -11.26
CA GLY A 539 -17.67 -4.71 -10.64
C GLY A 539 -17.77 -5.34 -9.25
N SER A 540 -16.65 -5.75 -8.63
CA SER A 540 -16.65 -6.42 -7.34
C SER A 540 -17.07 -5.51 -6.17
N VAL A 541 -16.82 -4.20 -6.29
CA VAL A 541 -17.28 -3.21 -5.29
C VAL A 541 -18.70 -2.76 -5.57
N SER A 542 -18.92 -2.36 -6.82
CA SER A 542 -20.16 -1.85 -7.34
C SER A 542 -21.21 -2.93 -7.59
N GLY A 543 -20.92 -4.22 -7.42
CA GLY A 543 -21.90 -5.29 -7.67
C GLY A 543 -22.52 -5.29 -9.08
N THR A 544 -21.90 -4.61 -10.04
CA THR A 544 -22.37 -4.50 -11.43
C THR A 544 -22.08 -5.77 -12.23
N GLY A 545 -21.10 -6.57 -11.79
CA GLY A 545 -20.53 -7.67 -12.57
C GLY A 545 -19.70 -7.23 -13.78
N ARG A 546 -19.38 -5.93 -13.90
CA ARG A 546 -18.62 -5.35 -15.02
C ARG A 546 -17.84 -4.10 -14.58
N PRO A 547 -16.75 -3.72 -15.25
CA PRO A 547 -15.99 -2.55 -14.87
C PRO A 547 -16.87 -1.29 -14.82
N SER A 548 -16.66 -0.50 -13.78
CA SER A 548 -17.46 0.67 -13.48
C SER A 548 -16.62 1.72 -12.76
N VAL A 549 -16.88 2.97 -13.07
CA VAL A 549 -16.39 4.11 -12.29
C VAL A 549 -17.38 4.36 -11.16
N ILE A 550 -16.88 4.40 -9.93
CA ILE A 550 -17.60 4.86 -8.75
C ILE A 550 -17.05 6.24 -8.41
N ALA A 551 -17.92 7.24 -8.28
CA ALA A 551 -17.48 8.61 -8.00
C ALA A 551 -18.51 9.40 -7.18
N SER A 552 -18.11 10.55 -6.66
CA SER A 552 -18.96 11.38 -5.79
C SER A 552 -20.28 11.82 -6.41
N TYR A 553 -21.32 11.83 -5.58
CA TYR A 553 -22.68 12.22 -5.93
C TYR A 553 -23.42 12.76 -4.70
N SER A 554 -24.33 13.72 -4.86
CA SER A 554 -25.22 14.13 -3.77
C SER A 554 -26.57 14.62 -4.27
N ALA A 555 -27.64 14.17 -3.63
CA ALA A 555 -29.02 14.54 -3.96
C ALA A 555 -29.53 15.79 -3.21
N THR A 556 -28.81 16.31 -2.21
CA THR A 556 -29.39 17.23 -1.21
C THR A 556 -28.50 18.42 -0.80
N THR A 557 -27.34 18.65 -1.44
CA THR A 557 -26.30 19.53 -0.87
C THR A 557 -25.80 20.66 -1.76
N ASP A 558 -25.58 21.83 -1.15
CA ASP A 558 -24.73 22.93 -1.61
C ASP A 558 -23.25 22.50 -1.63
N THR A 559 -22.76 22.05 -2.79
CA THR A 559 -21.34 21.69 -3.01
C THR A 559 -20.57 22.82 -3.70
N GLY A 560 -21.18 24.01 -3.76
CA GLY A 560 -20.58 25.23 -4.27
C GLY A 560 -19.89 26.06 -3.18
N PRO A 561 -19.46 27.30 -3.49
CA PRO A 561 -19.01 28.26 -2.47
C PRO A 561 -20.12 28.52 -1.45
N GLU A 562 -19.77 29.00 -0.24
CA GLU A 562 -20.79 29.45 0.73
C GLU A 562 -21.78 30.44 0.08
N GLY A 563 -23.07 30.08 0.09
CA GLY A 563 -24.15 30.93 -0.45
C GLY A 563 -24.64 30.56 -1.86
N SER A 564 -24.20 29.45 -2.46
CA SER A 564 -24.74 28.98 -3.75
C SER A 564 -26.03 28.15 -3.60
N ASP A 565 -26.90 28.19 -4.63
CA ASP A 565 -28.25 27.60 -4.61
C ASP A 565 -28.26 26.08 -4.32
N ARG A 566 -29.34 25.62 -3.67
CA ARG A 566 -29.55 24.22 -3.26
C ARG A 566 -29.92 23.36 -4.49
N GLY A 567 -28.97 22.57 -4.99
CA GLY A 567 -29.17 21.65 -6.13
C GLY A 567 -28.48 20.28 -5.95
N GLU A 568 -28.72 19.35 -6.87
CA GLU A 568 -28.07 18.03 -6.93
C GLU A 568 -26.62 18.18 -7.44
N PHE A 569 -25.64 17.54 -6.79
CA PHE A 569 -24.29 17.39 -7.34
C PHE A 569 -24.23 16.12 -8.20
N ASN A 570 -24.23 16.32 -9.52
CA ASN A 570 -24.38 15.28 -10.54
C ASN A 570 -23.29 15.35 -11.63
N TRP A 571 -22.16 16.04 -11.39
CA TRP A 571 -21.05 16.17 -12.35
C TRP A 571 -20.60 14.83 -12.94
N TRP A 572 -20.44 13.80 -12.10
CA TRP A 572 -20.00 12.47 -12.53
C TRP A 572 -21.05 11.67 -13.30
N ARG A 573 -22.31 12.13 -13.34
CA ARG A 573 -23.41 11.50 -14.08
C ARG A 573 -23.31 11.89 -15.56
N ALA A 574 -22.23 11.50 -16.25
CA ALA A 574 -21.92 11.98 -17.60
C ALA A 574 -23.00 11.67 -18.67
N ASP A 575 -23.79 10.61 -18.47
CA ASP A 575 -24.91 10.24 -19.35
C ASP A 575 -25.99 9.46 -18.56
N ASN A 576 -27.00 8.95 -19.26
CA ASN A 576 -28.10 8.20 -18.64
C ASN A 576 -27.73 6.74 -18.29
N ASP A 577 -26.54 6.26 -18.69
CA ASP A 577 -26.03 4.94 -18.29
C ASP A 577 -25.39 4.98 -16.89
N CYS A 578 -25.21 6.18 -16.32
CA CYS A 578 -24.80 6.37 -14.93
C CYS A 578 -26.00 6.21 -13.98
N ARG A 579 -25.87 5.31 -13.01
CA ARG A 579 -26.94 4.93 -12.08
C ARG A 579 -26.64 5.39 -10.65
N THR A 580 -27.70 5.84 -9.99
CA THR A 580 -27.75 6.16 -8.56
C THR A 580 -28.75 5.26 -7.82
N ASP A 581 -29.37 4.32 -8.52
CA ASP A 581 -30.34 3.38 -7.97
C ASP A 581 -29.67 2.39 -6.99
N PRO A 582 -30.43 1.84 -6.03
CA PRO A 582 -29.92 0.84 -5.09
C PRO A 582 -29.16 -0.29 -5.79
N PRO A 583 -28.05 -0.77 -5.20
CA PRO A 583 -27.60 -0.47 -3.84
C PRO A 583 -26.86 0.86 -3.64
N PHE A 584 -26.71 1.71 -4.66
CA PHE A 584 -25.84 2.90 -4.64
C PHE A 584 -26.51 4.20 -4.21
N ARG A 585 -27.77 4.16 -3.79
CA ARG A 585 -28.46 5.34 -3.22
C ARG A 585 -27.98 5.59 -1.78
N ASP A 586 -28.26 6.80 -1.27
CA ASP A 586 -28.36 7.17 0.15
C ASP A 586 -28.36 5.93 1.07
N PRO A 587 -27.23 5.63 1.75
CA PRO A 587 -26.28 6.62 2.29
C PRO A 587 -24.88 6.72 1.64
N TRP A 588 -24.59 6.09 0.49
CA TRP A 588 -23.20 6.09 -0.03
C TRP A 588 -22.73 7.42 -0.63
N ASN A 589 -23.63 8.29 -1.11
CA ASN A 589 -23.27 9.53 -1.83
C ASN A 589 -22.29 9.29 -3.00
N VAL A 590 -22.57 8.26 -3.79
CA VAL A 590 -21.82 7.94 -5.01
C VAL A 590 -22.74 7.69 -6.20
N VAL A 591 -22.20 7.90 -7.39
CA VAL A 591 -22.78 7.46 -8.66
C VAL A 591 -21.90 6.36 -9.24
N VAL A 592 -22.54 5.39 -9.91
CA VAL A 592 -21.84 4.32 -10.61
C VAL A 592 -22.10 4.46 -12.11
N CYS A 593 -21.06 4.56 -12.90
CA CYS A 593 -21.13 4.56 -14.36
C CYS A 593 -20.37 3.35 -14.89
N ASP A 594 -20.91 2.62 -15.87
CA ASP A 594 -20.11 1.60 -16.57
C ASP A 594 -18.79 2.21 -17.07
N TRP A 595 -17.69 1.47 -17.01
CA TRP A 595 -16.43 1.99 -17.51
C TRP A 595 -16.18 1.48 -18.93
N TYR A 596 -15.64 2.37 -19.77
CA TYR A 596 -15.19 2.03 -21.11
C TYR A 596 -13.80 2.63 -21.34
N PRO A 597 -12.95 2.04 -22.19
CA PRO A 597 -11.66 2.67 -22.48
C PRO A 597 -11.78 4.08 -23.11
N TRP A 598 -12.94 4.43 -23.69
CA TRP A 598 -13.28 5.79 -24.17
C TRP A 598 -14.14 6.62 -23.19
N ARG A 599 -14.59 6.05 -22.07
CA ARG A 599 -15.29 6.71 -20.97
C ARG A 599 -14.60 6.35 -19.66
N THR A 600 -13.58 7.11 -19.36
CA THR A 600 -12.67 6.88 -18.24
C THR A 600 -12.37 8.20 -17.54
N GLN A 601 -11.81 8.11 -16.34
CA GLN A 601 -11.41 9.28 -15.58
C GLN A 601 -10.32 10.06 -16.32
N ALA A 602 -10.51 11.37 -16.42
CA ALA A 602 -9.56 12.31 -16.97
C ALA A 602 -9.55 13.60 -16.16
N ARG A 603 -8.43 14.31 -16.22
CA ARG A 603 -8.19 15.56 -15.52
C ARG A 603 -7.61 16.58 -16.49
N LEU A 604 -8.21 17.77 -16.48
CA LEU A 604 -7.71 18.97 -17.15
C LEU A 604 -7.43 20.03 -16.10
N ASP A 605 -6.28 20.69 -16.20
CA ASP A 605 -5.96 21.87 -15.41
C ASP A 605 -6.03 23.12 -16.29
N MET A 606 -6.97 24.01 -15.98
CA MET A 606 -7.30 25.18 -16.79
C MET A 606 -6.73 26.42 -16.11
N ARG A 607 -5.75 27.07 -16.75
CA ARG A 607 -5.07 28.25 -16.22
C ARG A 607 -5.32 29.48 -17.07
N ILE A 608 -5.49 30.60 -16.38
CA ILE A 608 -5.58 31.93 -16.94
C ILE A 608 -4.53 32.75 -16.18
N PRO A 609 -3.41 33.14 -16.82
CA PRO A 609 -2.32 33.81 -16.14
C PRO A 609 -2.80 34.99 -15.28
N ASP A 610 -2.23 35.11 -14.08
CA ASP A 610 -2.56 36.10 -13.04
C ASP A 610 -3.97 36.00 -12.41
N TYR A 611 -4.87 35.16 -12.94
CA TYR A 611 -6.22 34.94 -12.38
C TYR A 611 -6.37 33.55 -11.74
N ILE A 612 -5.97 32.51 -12.46
CA ILE A 612 -5.82 31.12 -11.98
C ILE A 612 -4.32 30.81 -12.11
N PRO A 613 -3.51 31.18 -11.10
CA PRO A 613 -2.07 30.99 -11.15
C PRO A 613 -1.70 29.51 -11.04
N ALA A 614 -0.45 29.18 -11.37
CA ALA A 614 0.09 27.87 -11.06
C ALA A 614 0.37 27.75 -9.55
N GLY A 615 -0.04 26.64 -8.91
CA GLY A 615 0.30 26.30 -7.53
C GLY A 615 -0.79 26.63 -6.50
N GLU A 616 -0.40 26.61 -5.21
CA GLU A 616 -1.32 26.76 -4.08
C GLU A 616 -1.92 28.17 -4.02
N VAL A 617 -3.25 28.24 -4.00
CA VAL A 617 -3.99 29.48 -3.75
C VAL A 617 -4.27 29.55 -2.24
N PRO A 618 -3.93 30.65 -1.54
CA PRO A 618 -4.21 30.80 -0.11
C PRO A 618 -5.69 30.64 0.21
N ASP A 619 -6.00 30.00 1.34
CA ASP A 619 -7.38 29.85 1.83
C ASP A 619 -8.02 31.22 2.11
N GLY A 620 -9.22 31.45 1.55
CA GLY A 620 -10.02 32.66 1.75
C GLY A 620 -11.38 32.57 1.05
N GLU A 621 -12.32 33.44 1.42
CA GLU A 621 -13.72 33.45 0.95
C GLU A 621 -13.88 33.68 -0.58
N ASN A 622 -12.79 33.95 -1.32
CA ASN A 622 -12.82 34.41 -2.71
C ASN A 622 -12.12 33.49 -3.74
N SER A 623 -11.74 32.28 -3.35
CA SER A 623 -11.09 31.30 -4.24
C SER A 623 -12.07 30.51 -5.11
N TYR A 624 -13.39 30.70 -4.95
CA TYR A 624 -14.40 29.74 -5.42
C TYR A 624 -15.29 30.20 -6.59
N ASP A 625 -15.04 31.39 -7.14
CA ASP A 625 -15.99 32.05 -8.05
C ASP A 625 -15.43 32.26 -9.48
N VAL A 626 -14.72 31.27 -10.02
CA VAL A 626 -14.15 31.33 -11.39
C VAL A 626 -15.23 31.10 -12.45
N GLY A 627 -16.10 30.13 -12.22
CA GLY A 627 -17.04 29.67 -13.22
C GLY A 627 -17.53 28.24 -13.00
N TYR A 628 -17.95 27.58 -14.08
CA TYR A 628 -18.49 26.23 -14.06
C TYR A 628 -17.94 25.40 -15.22
N VAL A 629 -17.78 24.10 -15.00
CA VAL A 629 -17.68 23.12 -16.08
C VAL A 629 -18.94 22.28 -16.08
N THR A 630 -19.58 22.14 -17.24
CA THR A 630 -20.81 21.35 -17.41
C THR A 630 -20.72 20.44 -18.63
N HIS A 631 -21.44 19.31 -18.58
CA HIS A 631 -21.60 18.46 -19.76
C HIS A 631 -22.52 19.10 -20.80
N PHE A 632 -22.29 18.79 -22.07
CA PHE A 632 -23.11 19.22 -23.20
C PHE A 632 -24.52 18.61 -23.09
N GLY A 633 -25.52 19.38 -23.51
CA GLY A 633 -26.93 18.98 -23.57
C GLY A 633 -27.69 19.04 -22.25
N GLY A 634 -27.01 19.18 -21.11
CA GLY A 634 -27.64 19.38 -19.81
C GLY A 634 -27.76 20.86 -19.47
N THR A 635 -28.99 21.39 -19.43
CA THR A 635 -29.29 22.78 -19.02
C THR A 635 -30.34 22.80 -17.92
N TYR A 636 -30.42 23.91 -17.18
CA TYR A 636 -31.39 24.15 -16.11
C TYR A 636 -31.41 22.99 -15.10
N ASP A 637 -32.56 22.35 -14.90
CA ASP A 637 -32.76 21.27 -13.92
C ASP A 637 -32.00 19.96 -14.27
N ASP A 638 -31.58 19.74 -15.52
CA ASP A 638 -30.76 18.59 -15.95
C ASP A 638 -29.28 18.96 -16.15
N ARG A 639 -28.87 20.16 -15.70
CA ARG A 639 -27.47 20.59 -15.80
C ARG A 639 -26.58 19.65 -14.98
N ARG A 640 -25.49 19.18 -15.61
CA ARG A 640 -24.52 18.25 -14.99
C ARG A 640 -23.19 18.93 -14.85
N TYR A 641 -22.97 19.57 -13.71
CA TYR A 641 -21.90 20.55 -13.57
C TYR A 641 -21.13 20.45 -12.26
N THR A 642 -19.93 21.00 -12.30
CA THR A 642 -19.12 21.32 -11.13
C THR A 642 -18.67 22.78 -11.21
N ILE A 643 -18.38 23.38 -10.06
CA ILE A 643 -17.78 24.71 -10.02
C ILE A 643 -16.30 24.64 -10.39
N MET A 644 -15.79 25.72 -10.99
CA MET A 644 -14.37 26.01 -11.12
C MET A 644 -13.94 26.93 -9.99
N THR A 645 -12.80 26.62 -9.40
CA THR A 645 -12.16 27.42 -8.36
C THR A 645 -10.83 27.95 -8.89
N ARG A 646 -10.23 28.93 -8.21
CA ARG A 646 -8.90 29.43 -8.56
C ARG A 646 -7.80 28.39 -8.26
N ALA A 647 -8.12 27.32 -7.53
CA ALA A 647 -7.24 26.17 -7.34
C ALA A 647 -7.28 25.20 -8.54
N GLU A 648 -6.13 24.62 -8.85
CA GLU A 648 -5.87 23.84 -10.07
C GLU A 648 -6.76 22.59 -10.25
N GLY A 649 -7.20 22.35 -11.49
CA GLY A 649 -7.75 21.07 -11.94
C GLY A 649 -9.26 20.82 -11.80
N VAL A 650 -9.81 20.16 -12.83
CA VAL A 650 -11.13 19.52 -12.85
C VAL A 650 -10.96 18.08 -13.32
N THR A 651 -11.50 17.13 -12.55
CA THR A 651 -11.49 15.70 -12.90
C THR A 651 -12.91 15.26 -13.23
N GLY A 652 -13.08 14.46 -14.28
CA GLY A 652 -14.39 13.94 -14.70
C GLY A 652 -14.24 12.79 -15.68
N LEU A 653 -15.30 12.48 -16.41
CA LEU A 653 -15.28 11.42 -17.42
C LEU A 653 -15.03 11.97 -18.83
N THR A 654 -14.22 11.23 -19.58
CA THR A 654 -14.10 11.36 -21.03
C THR A 654 -15.31 10.80 -21.77
N GLY A 655 -15.33 10.92 -23.10
CA GLY A 655 -16.39 10.37 -23.94
C GLY A 655 -17.50 11.38 -24.22
N LYS A 656 -18.73 10.91 -24.49
CA LYS A 656 -19.85 11.64 -25.13
C LYS A 656 -20.24 12.98 -24.53
N GLY A 657 -20.03 13.14 -23.22
CA GLY A 657 -20.61 14.25 -22.48
C GLY A 657 -20.11 15.61 -22.95
N GLY A 658 -18.92 15.72 -23.52
CA GLY A 658 -18.28 17.01 -23.77
C GLY A 658 -18.10 17.83 -22.48
N TRP A 659 -17.20 18.79 -22.48
CA TRP A 659 -16.91 19.64 -21.32
C TRP A 659 -17.01 21.10 -21.76
N TYR A 660 -18.04 21.80 -21.30
CA TYR A 660 -18.22 23.22 -21.54
C TYR A 660 -17.73 24.00 -20.32
N ALA A 661 -16.65 24.78 -20.49
CA ALA A 661 -16.13 25.67 -19.47
C ALA A 661 -16.71 27.07 -19.64
N HIS A 662 -17.46 27.51 -18.64
CA HIS A 662 -18.05 28.84 -18.56
C HIS A 662 -17.30 29.67 -17.51
N PHE A 663 -16.59 30.70 -17.94
CA PHE A 663 -15.92 31.66 -17.06
C PHE A 663 -16.85 32.85 -16.77
N LYS A 664 -17.02 33.18 -15.48
CA LYS A 664 -17.96 34.25 -15.05
C LYS A 664 -17.57 35.64 -15.54
N LEU A 665 -16.26 35.92 -15.63
CA LEU A 665 -15.76 37.23 -16.07
C LEU A 665 -15.81 37.45 -17.59
N GLY A 666 -16.14 36.42 -18.37
CA GLY A 666 -16.26 36.48 -19.83
C GLY A 666 -15.20 35.63 -20.55
N ALA A 667 -14.87 36.00 -21.78
CA ALA A 667 -13.94 35.26 -22.63
C ALA A 667 -12.48 35.50 -22.21
N PRO A 668 -11.69 34.45 -21.90
CA PRO A 668 -10.28 34.61 -21.58
C PRO A 668 -9.46 34.93 -22.83
N LYS A 669 -8.61 35.97 -22.77
CA LYS A 669 -7.71 36.32 -23.87
C LYS A 669 -6.62 35.28 -24.09
N LEU A 670 -6.18 34.64 -23.00
CA LEU A 670 -5.23 33.54 -22.99
C LEU A 670 -5.75 32.46 -22.04
N LEU A 671 -5.99 31.27 -22.58
CA LEU A 671 -6.40 30.09 -21.82
C LEU A 671 -5.39 28.97 -22.05
N GLN A 672 -4.86 28.43 -20.96
CA GLN A 672 -3.97 27.27 -20.98
C GLN A 672 -4.73 26.07 -20.42
N ILE A 673 -4.77 24.98 -21.17
CA ILE A 673 -5.42 23.72 -20.78
C ILE A 673 -4.33 22.66 -20.69
N PHE A 674 -3.87 22.38 -19.48
CA PHE A 674 -2.94 21.30 -19.19
C PHE A 674 -3.68 19.97 -19.14
N VAL A 675 -3.12 18.97 -19.80
CA VAL A 675 -3.69 17.63 -19.88
C VAL A 675 -2.98 16.75 -18.86
N ASP A 676 -3.37 16.90 -17.58
CA ASP A 676 -2.78 16.12 -16.49
C ASP A 676 -3.01 14.61 -16.69
N THR A 677 -4.20 14.23 -17.14
CA THR A 677 -4.54 12.83 -17.43
C THR A 677 -5.66 12.78 -18.45
N VAL A 678 -5.39 12.37 -19.69
CA VAL A 678 -6.43 11.93 -20.64
C VAL A 678 -5.95 10.60 -21.20
N PRO A 679 -6.52 9.46 -20.76
CA PRO A 679 -6.01 8.16 -21.20
C PRO A 679 -6.07 8.00 -22.73
N LYS A 680 -4.98 7.50 -23.32
CA LYS A 680 -4.88 7.30 -24.77
C LYS A 680 -6.04 6.46 -25.29
N GLY A 681 -6.54 6.85 -26.46
CA GLY A 681 -7.72 6.27 -27.09
C GLY A 681 -9.01 6.97 -26.67
N SER A 682 -8.97 7.75 -25.60
CA SER A 682 -10.08 8.61 -25.21
C SER A 682 -9.80 10.07 -25.56
N SER A 683 -10.86 10.89 -25.55
CA SER A 683 -10.75 12.34 -25.69
C SER A 683 -11.80 13.08 -24.84
N ILE A 684 -11.56 14.38 -24.69
CA ILE A 684 -12.55 15.34 -24.18
C ILE A 684 -12.86 16.33 -25.29
N ILE A 685 -14.13 16.46 -25.66
CA ILE A 685 -14.58 17.57 -26.50
C ILE A 685 -14.77 18.77 -25.60
N PHE A 686 -13.82 19.68 -25.63
CA PHE A 686 -13.82 20.88 -24.83
C PHE A 686 -14.47 22.04 -25.60
N ALA A 687 -15.30 22.83 -24.92
CA ALA A 687 -15.84 24.06 -25.46
C ALA A 687 -15.76 25.22 -24.48
N THR A 688 -15.60 26.43 -25.00
CA THR A 688 -15.78 27.68 -24.24
C THR A 688 -16.24 28.81 -25.16
N ARG A 689 -16.81 29.87 -24.58
CA ARG A 689 -17.47 30.94 -25.34
C ARG A 689 -16.55 32.11 -25.65
N TYR A 690 -16.72 32.69 -26.83
CA TYR A 690 -16.03 33.87 -27.31
C TYR A 690 -16.97 34.77 -28.12
N PRO A 691 -16.70 36.09 -28.20
CA PRO A 691 -17.47 37.00 -29.05
C PRO A 691 -17.37 36.63 -30.53
N GLU A 692 -18.42 36.95 -31.30
CA GLU A 692 -18.41 36.78 -32.75
C GLU A 692 -17.23 37.54 -33.39
N GLY A 693 -16.61 36.93 -34.41
CA GLY A 693 -15.45 37.49 -35.10
C GLY A 693 -14.10 37.31 -34.39
N THR A 694 -14.07 36.61 -33.25
CA THR A 694 -12.82 36.22 -32.59
C THR A 694 -11.96 35.34 -33.50
N ARG A 695 -10.65 35.62 -33.54
CA ARG A 695 -9.64 34.78 -34.21
C ARG A 695 -8.77 34.09 -33.18
N PHE A 696 -8.40 32.85 -33.44
CA PHE A 696 -7.60 32.05 -32.51
C PHE A 696 -6.24 31.70 -33.08
N ASN A 697 -5.21 31.79 -32.24
CA ASN A 697 -3.94 31.12 -32.43
C ASN A 697 -3.83 30.03 -31.36
N ILE A 698 -3.99 28.78 -31.78
CA ILE A 698 -4.04 27.64 -30.86
C ILE A 698 -2.82 26.77 -31.11
N THR A 699 -2.07 26.53 -30.05
CA THR A 699 -0.89 25.65 -30.09
C THR A 699 -1.04 24.55 -29.05
N ARG A 700 -0.58 23.35 -29.41
CA ARG A 700 -0.41 22.25 -28.48
C ARG A 700 1.08 22.04 -28.24
N SER A 701 1.48 22.18 -26.99
CA SER A 701 2.82 21.86 -26.53
C SER A 701 2.78 20.46 -25.92
N GLU A 702 3.52 19.52 -26.50
CA GLU A 702 3.60 18.14 -26.00
C GLU A 702 4.82 17.92 -25.09
N SER A 703 5.86 18.73 -25.30
CA SER A 703 7.12 18.76 -24.54
C SER A 703 7.88 20.03 -24.89
N TRP A 704 8.70 20.54 -23.97
CA TRP A 704 9.61 21.66 -24.25
C TRP A 704 10.68 21.33 -25.31
N GLN A 705 10.91 20.05 -25.63
CA GLN A 705 11.89 19.64 -26.64
C GLN A 705 11.31 19.51 -28.04
N LEU A 706 9.98 19.48 -28.17
CA LEU A 706 9.30 19.40 -29.45
C LEU A 706 8.73 20.77 -29.82
N PRO A 707 8.78 21.16 -31.10
CA PRO A 707 8.11 22.38 -31.53
C PRO A 707 6.59 22.25 -31.25
N PRO A 708 5.94 23.30 -30.75
CA PRO A 708 4.49 23.29 -30.58
C PRO A 708 3.78 22.98 -31.90
N THR A 709 2.74 22.14 -31.82
CA THR A 709 1.88 21.82 -32.96
C THR A 709 0.77 22.86 -33.07
N HIS A 710 0.59 23.47 -34.24
CA HIS A 710 -0.55 24.37 -34.48
C HIS A 710 -1.84 23.57 -34.70
N ILE A 711 -2.91 23.99 -34.04
CA ILE A 711 -4.24 23.40 -34.19
C ILE A 711 -5.00 24.16 -35.27
N ALA A 712 -5.24 23.53 -36.41
CA ALA A 712 -5.78 24.17 -37.60
C ALA A 712 -7.31 24.38 -37.49
N PRO A 713 -7.88 25.41 -38.15
CA PRO A 713 -9.33 25.58 -38.19
C PRO A 713 -9.99 24.51 -39.07
N ALA A 714 -11.09 23.96 -38.58
CA ALA A 714 -11.98 23.05 -39.30
C ALA A 714 -13.21 23.77 -39.86
N GLY A 715 -13.85 23.19 -40.87
CA GLY A 715 -15.09 23.71 -41.46
C GLY A 715 -16.33 23.39 -40.63
N SER A 716 -16.27 22.42 -39.72
CA SER A 716 -17.40 22.01 -38.89
C SER A 716 -16.98 21.32 -37.59
N LEU A 717 -17.88 21.26 -36.61
CA LEU A 717 -17.69 20.44 -35.39
C LEU A 717 -17.50 18.96 -35.73
N ALA A 718 -18.15 18.44 -36.78
CA ALA A 718 -18.00 17.05 -37.20
C ALA A 718 -16.57 16.69 -37.60
N GLU A 719 -15.84 17.62 -38.23
CA GLU A 719 -14.41 17.44 -38.56
C GLU A 719 -13.54 17.40 -37.29
N VAL A 720 -13.84 18.25 -36.29
CA VAL A 720 -13.14 18.21 -34.99
C VAL A 720 -13.39 16.88 -34.27
N LEU A 721 -14.64 16.40 -34.23
CA LEU A 721 -14.98 15.10 -33.64
C LEU A 721 -14.26 13.95 -34.35
N ALA A 722 -14.16 14.02 -35.68
CA ALA A 722 -13.53 13.00 -36.53
C ALA A 722 -11.99 13.06 -36.51
N SER A 723 -11.37 14.13 -36.01
CA SER A 723 -9.90 14.22 -35.92
C SER A 723 -9.37 13.13 -34.97
N PRO A 724 -8.51 12.21 -35.44
CA PRO A 724 -7.91 11.18 -34.57
C PRO A 724 -6.80 11.76 -33.68
N THR A 725 -6.23 12.89 -34.07
CA THR A 725 -5.03 13.51 -33.51
C THR A 725 -5.34 14.77 -32.70
N GLY A 726 -6.59 15.25 -32.69
CA GLY A 726 -6.99 16.47 -31.98
C GLY A 726 -6.32 17.74 -32.52
N ASP A 727 -5.95 17.73 -33.80
CA ASP A 727 -5.21 18.80 -34.50
C ASP A 727 -6.12 19.84 -35.17
N LEU A 728 -7.43 19.77 -34.90
CA LEU A 728 -8.45 20.65 -35.45
C LEU A 728 -9.22 21.38 -34.35
N HIS A 729 -9.57 22.66 -34.61
CA HIS A 729 -10.49 23.45 -33.80
C HIS A 729 -11.64 23.97 -34.68
N TYR A 730 -12.80 24.22 -34.08
CA TYR A 730 -13.94 24.81 -34.79
C TYR A 730 -14.55 25.93 -33.96
N PHE A 731 -14.83 27.08 -34.59
CA PHE A 731 -15.54 28.18 -33.97
C PHE A 731 -16.84 28.42 -34.74
N ASP A 732 -17.98 28.26 -34.08
CA ASP A 732 -19.30 28.41 -34.72
C ASP A 732 -19.81 29.86 -34.78
N GLY A 733 -18.99 30.81 -34.31
CA GLY A 733 -19.34 32.21 -34.14
C GLY A 733 -19.63 32.59 -32.68
N THR A 734 -19.84 31.61 -31.80
CA THR A 734 -20.11 31.81 -30.36
C THR A 734 -19.25 30.91 -29.46
N LEU A 735 -19.03 29.66 -29.86
CA LEU A 735 -18.35 28.62 -29.10
C LEU A 735 -17.12 28.12 -29.88
N LEU A 736 -15.99 28.09 -29.19
CA LEU A 736 -14.78 27.41 -29.65
C LEU A 736 -14.82 25.96 -29.19
N PHE A 737 -14.65 25.02 -30.10
CA PHE A 737 -14.58 23.58 -29.86
C PHE A 737 -13.18 23.05 -30.14
N LEU A 738 -12.68 22.23 -29.21
CA LEU A 738 -11.41 21.52 -29.28
C LEU A 738 -11.60 20.04 -28.96
N LYS A 739 -10.89 19.15 -29.66
CA LYS A 739 -10.78 17.75 -29.27
C LYS A 739 -9.47 17.55 -28.51
N ILE A 740 -9.56 17.53 -27.19
CA ILE A 740 -8.43 17.33 -26.29
C ILE A 740 -8.09 15.83 -26.25
N VAL A 741 -6.92 15.48 -26.76
CA VAL A 741 -6.36 14.12 -26.73
C VAL A 741 -5.00 14.14 -26.03
N ASP A 742 -4.59 12.98 -25.52
CA ASP A 742 -3.17 12.68 -25.26
C ASP A 742 -2.61 11.87 -26.43
N SER A 743 -1.77 12.53 -27.24
CA SER A 743 -1.11 11.96 -28.41
C SER A 743 0.16 11.16 -28.07
N TYR A 744 0.64 11.16 -26.81
CA TYR A 744 2.01 10.72 -26.47
C TYR A 744 2.07 9.73 -25.28
N GLU A 745 2.58 8.51 -25.50
CA GLU A 745 2.56 7.44 -24.48
C GLU A 745 3.67 7.48 -23.42
N GLN A 746 4.80 8.14 -23.68
CA GLN A 746 5.94 8.10 -22.77
C GLN A 746 6.01 9.37 -21.91
N PRO A 747 6.22 9.30 -20.59
CA PRO A 747 6.49 10.50 -19.82
C PRO A 747 7.83 11.09 -20.26
N TYR A 748 7.86 12.41 -20.37
CA TYR A 748 9.11 13.13 -20.45
C TYR A 748 9.76 13.23 -19.06
N TRP A 749 11.08 13.17 -19.06
CA TRP A 749 12.03 12.85 -17.98
C TRP A 749 12.07 13.81 -16.77
N TYR A 750 11.02 14.58 -16.49
CA TYR A 750 11.10 15.59 -15.43
C TYR A 750 9.84 15.81 -14.58
N ALA A 751 8.65 15.41 -15.04
CA ALA A 751 7.41 15.56 -14.25
C ALA A 751 6.29 14.54 -14.55
N GLY A 752 6.42 13.74 -15.62
CA GLY A 752 5.41 12.75 -16.01
C GLY A 752 5.59 11.40 -15.31
N ARG A 753 4.48 10.75 -14.95
CA ARG A 753 4.44 9.46 -14.27
C ARG A 753 3.92 8.36 -15.19
N GLU A 754 4.53 7.19 -15.18
CA GLU A 754 4.19 6.08 -16.10
C GLU A 754 2.90 5.37 -15.72
N ARG A 755 2.28 4.70 -16.70
CA ARG A 755 1.18 3.75 -16.44
C ARG A 755 1.72 2.59 -15.61
N VAL A 756 0.96 2.18 -14.60
CA VAL A 756 1.37 1.07 -13.74
C VAL A 756 0.32 -0.01 -13.82
N SER A 757 0.77 -1.25 -13.98
CA SER A 757 -0.10 -2.42 -14.14
C SER A 757 0.30 -3.53 -13.19
N ASN A 758 -0.69 -4.23 -12.63
CA ASN A 758 -0.47 -5.40 -11.79
C ASN A 758 -1.68 -6.33 -11.85
N GLY A 759 -1.49 -7.59 -12.22
CA GLY A 759 -2.58 -8.59 -12.23
C GLY A 759 -3.75 -8.24 -13.16
N GLY A 760 -3.46 -7.72 -14.36
CA GLY A 760 -4.49 -7.41 -15.37
C GLY A 760 -5.24 -6.09 -15.16
N VAL A 761 -4.90 -5.33 -14.12
CA VAL A 761 -5.43 -3.97 -13.89
C VAL A 761 -4.35 -2.93 -13.96
N SER A 762 -4.74 -1.68 -14.23
CA SER A 762 -3.79 -0.57 -14.32
C SER A 762 -4.35 0.74 -13.82
N VAL A 763 -3.45 1.64 -13.44
CA VAL A 763 -3.70 3.08 -13.25
C VAL A 763 -2.98 3.85 -14.37
N PRO A 764 -3.65 4.84 -15.00
CA PRO A 764 -3.08 5.59 -16.11
C PRO A 764 -1.91 6.48 -15.65
N GLY A 765 -0.98 6.76 -16.56
CA GLY A 765 0.07 7.76 -16.37
C GLY A 765 -0.48 9.16 -16.15
N THR A 766 0.31 10.04 -15.54
CA THR A 766 -0.03 11.47 -15.37
C THR A 766 1.05 12.36 -16.02
N ARG A 767 0.67 13.55 -16.48
CA ARG A 767 1.50 14.48 -17.28
C ARG A 767 1.40 15.90 -16.71
N TRP A 768 2.06 16.15 -15.59
CA TRP A 768 1.96 17.48 -14.97
C TRP A 768 2.76 18.52 -15.74
N GLY A 769 2.10 19.62 -16.13
CA GLY A 769 2.75 20.84 -16.62
C GLY A 769 3.40 20.75 -18.01
N ASP A 770 3.60 19.57 -18.57
CA ASP A 770 4.38 19.40 -19.80
C ASP A 770 3.52 19.33 -21.07
N TYR A 771 2.28 18.84 -20.95
CA TYR A 771 1.36 18.70 -22.07
C TYR A 771 0.20 19.69 -21.95
N SER A 772 0.08 20.63 -22.89
CA SER A 772 -0.94 21.68 -22.82
C SER A 772 -1.43 22.16 -24.18
N TYR A 773 -2.67 22.66 -24.20
CA TYR A 773 -3.24 23.48 -25.27
C TYR A 773 -3.22 24.93 -24.82
N ILE A 774 -2.61 25.80 -25.61
CA ILE A 774 -2.55 27.24 -25.39
C ILE A 774 -3.45 27.90 -26.42
N VAL A 775 -4.52 28.54 -25.95
CA VAL A 775 -5.52 29.25 -26.75
C VAL A 775 -5.29 30.75 -26.59
N GLU A 776 -4.72 31.40 -27.61
CA GLU A 776 -4.64 32.86 -27.72
C GLU A 776 -5.81 33.38 -28.55
N ALA A 777 -6.65 34.22 -27.94
CA ALA A 777 -7.85 34.76 -28.56
C ALA A 777 -7.68 36.25 -28.92
N HIS A 778 -7.77 36.56 -30.21
CA HIS A 778 -7.72 37.92 -30.75
C HIS A 778 -9.13 38.44 -31.02
N MET A 779 -9.63 39.26 -30.09
CA MET A 779 -10.97 39.84 -30.11
C MET A 779 -10.91 41.28 -30.63
N GLY A 780 -11.63 41.59 -31.73
CA GLY A 780 -11.54 42.86 -32.45
C GLY A 780 -12.03 44.10 -31.68
N SER A 781 -12.91 43.93 -30.69
CA SER A 781 -13.30 44.98 -29.75
C SER A 781 -13.84 44.38 -28.45
N CYS A 782 -13.04 44.40 -27.39
CA CYS A 782 -13.54 44.16 -26.04
C CYS A 782 -14.25 45.43 -25.55
N ALA A 783 -15.50 45.60 -25.99
CA ALA A 783 -16.28 46.80 -25.70
C ALA A 783 -16.51 46.95 -24.19
N HIS A 784 -16.02 48.04 -23.58
CA HIS A 784 -16.13 48.22 -22.13
C HIS A 784 -17.47 48.81 -21.69
N SER A 785 -18.36 47.94 -21.22
CA SER A 785 -19.14 48.06 -19.97
C SER A 785 -20.13 46.89 -19.94
N PRO A 786 -20.20 46.10 -18.85
CA PRO A 786 -19.41 46.23 -17.61
C PRO A 786 -17.96 45.76 -17.76
N ARG A 787 -17.06 46.18 -16.84
CA ARG A 787 -15.67 45.69 -16.77
C ARG A 787 -15.62 44.32 -16.06
N PRO A 788 -14.69 43.42 -16.41
CA PRO A 788 -14.49 42.15 -15.72
C PRO A 788 -13.79 42.40 -14.38
N VAL A 789 -14.55 42.85 -13.39
CA VAL A 789 -14.08 43.12 -12.03
C VAL A 789 -14.62 42.06 -11.09
N GLN A 790 -13.74 41.49 -10.26
CA GLN A 790 -14.13 40.59 -9.18
C GLN A 790 -13.48 41.09 -7.89
N ASN A 791 -14.28 41.28 -6.84
CA ASN A 791 -13.81 41.74 -5.52
C ASN A 791 -12.99 43.04 -5.54
N GLY A 792 -13.27 43.93 -6.50
CA GLY A 792 -12.57 45.21 -6.66
C GLY A 792 -11.25 45.15 -7.45
N GLU A 793 -10.83 43.97 -7.91
CA GLU A 793 -9.69 43.79 -8.81
C GLU A 793 -10.14 43.82 -10.28
N ASP A 794 -9.39 44.52 -11.13
CA ASP A 794 -9.66 44.68 -12.57
C ASP A 794 -8.92 43.59 -13.37
N PHE A 795 -9.67 42.68 -14.00
CA PHE A 795 -9.14 41.62 -14.84
C PHE A 795 -9.32 41.89 -16.33
N SER A 796 -9.39 43.17 -16.72
CA SER A 796 -9.53 43.58 -18.13
C SER A 796 -8.34 43.15 -18.99
N ASP A 797 -7.19 42.84 -18.39
CA ASP A 797 -6.03 42.30 -19.12
C ASP A 797 -6.22 40.83 -19.47
N GLN A 798 -6.90 40.05 -18.63
CA GLN A 798 -7.11 38.61 -18.78
C GLN A 798 -8.40 38.26 -19.53
N PHE A 799 -9.45 39.07 -19.38
CA PHE A 799 -10.78 38.78 -19.93
C PHE A 799 -11.33 39.87 -20.84
N CYS A 800 -12.23 39.45 -21.72
CA CYS A 800 -13.19 40.33 -22.38
C CYS A 800 -14.59 39.98 -21.88
N THR A 801 -15.29 40.96 -21.33
CA THR A 801 -16.62 40.77 -20.72
C THR A 801 -17.59 40.12 -21.69
N MET A 802 -18.35 39.14 -21.20
CA MET A 802 -19.48 38.56 -21.92
C MET A 802 -20.66 38.36 -20.97
N GLU A 803 -21.85 38.78 -21.37
CA GLU A 803 -23.10 38.61 -20.61
C GLU A 803 -23.81 37.29 -20.94
N GLY A 804 -24.76 36.89 -20.10
CA GLY A 804 -25.59 35.68 -20.26
C GLY A 804 -25.22 34.56 -19.28
N ASP A 805 -26.22 33.71 -18.99
CA ASP A 805 -26.11 32.60 -18.06
C ASP A 805 -25.33 31.43 -18.69
N VAL A 806 -24.84 30.49 -17.87
CA VAL A 806 -24.19 29.28 -18.38
C VAL A 806 -25.13 28.47 -19.27
N ASP A 807 -26.43 28.40 -18.95
CA ASP A 807 -27.41 27.63 -19.72
C ASP A 807 -27.62 28.16 -21.15
N ASP A 808 -27.40 29.46 -21.38
CA ASP A 808 -27.60 30.09 -22.68
C ASP A 808 -26.59 29.59 -23.74
N TYR A 809 -25.48 28.99 -23.28
CA TYR A 809 -24.33 28.65 -24.12
C TYR A 809 -23.87 27.19 -23.96
N VAL A 810 -24.59 26.35 -23.20
CA VAL A 810 -24.27 24.92 -23.13
C VAL A 810 -24.49 24.31 -24.52
N PRO A 811 -23.46 23.69 -25.14
CA PRO A 811 -23.63 23.07 -26.45
C PRO A 811 -24.65 21.93 -26.39
N PRO A 812 -25.36 21.61 -27.48
CA PRO A 812 -26.25 20.45 -27.52
C PRO A 812 -25.46 19.15 -27.29
N ALA A 813 -26.14 18.12 -26.75
CA ALA A 813 -25.54 16.81 -26.55
C ALA A 813 -24.93 16.26 -27.84
N ILE A 814 -23.74 15.67 -27.75
CA ILE A 814 -23.09 15.08 -28.92
C ILE A 814 -23.78 13.76 -29.23
N THR A 815 -24.53 13.75 -30.33
CA THR A 815 -25.30 12.57 -30.78
C THR A 815 -24.50 11.68 -31.73
N THR A 816 -23.49 12.22 -32.41
CA THR A 816 -22.59 11.48 -33.29
C THR A 816 -21.60 10.65 -32.44
N PRO A 817 -21.48 9.34 -32.66
CA PRO A 817 -20.42 8.56 -32.02
C PRO A 817 -19.03 9.08 -32.40
N TYR A 818 -18.19 9.37 -31.42
CA TYR A 818 -16.77 9.69 -31.59
C TYR A 818 -15.99 8.98 -30.50
N ASP A 819 -14.83 8.42 -30.86
CA ASP A 819 -13.98 7.58 -30.00
C ASP A 819 -14.71 6.41 -29.31
N GLN A 820 -15.95 6.13 -29.69
CA GLN A 820 -16.75 5.08 -29.09
C GLN A 820 -16.52 3.75 -29.80
N TRP A 821 -16.15 2.77 -29.00
CA TRP A 821 -16.23 1.36 -29.35
C TRP A 821 -17.30 0.68 -28.51
N PRO A 822 -17.92 -0.41 -29.00
CA PRO A 822 -18.93 -1.13 -28.26
C PRO A 822 -18.42 -1.63 -26.91
N ARG A 823 -19.39 -1.95 -26.04
CA ARG A 823 -19.18 -2.41 -24.67
C ARG A 823 -18.23 -3.62 -24.68
N PRO A 824 -17.16 -3.64 -23.86
CA PRO A 824 -16.24 -4.78 -23.79
C PRO A 824 -16.92 -6.05 -23.28
N TYR A 825 -18.15 -5.97 -22.76
CA TYR A 825 -18.86 -7.07 -22.14
C TYR A 825 -20.04 -7.46 -23.00
N CYS A 826 -20.27 -8.76 -23.10
CA CYS A 826 -21.43 -9.33 -23.73
C CYS A 826 -22.70 -8.80 -23.04
N THR A 827 -23.59 -8.20 -23.81
CA THR A 827 -24.88 -7.73 -23.30
C THR A 827 -25.89 -7.69 -24.43
N ASP A 828 -27.15 -7.87 -24.08
CA ASP A 828 -28.23 -7.77 -25.05
C ASP A 828 -28.45 -6.33 -25.48
N ILE A 829 -28.21 -6.08 -26.77
CA ILE A 829 -28.67 -4.86 -27.42
C ILE A 829 -29.93 -5.20 -28.22
N ALA A 830 -31.03 -4.55 -27.88
CA ALA A 830 -32.26 -4.65 -28.66
C ALA A 830 -32.03 -4.07 -30.06
N PRO A 831 -32.45 -4.77 -31.15
CA PRO A 831 -32.34 -4.22 -32.49
C PRO A 831 -33.20 -2.97 -32.63
N PRO A 832 -32.78 -1.99 -33.45
CA PRO A 832 -33.61 -0.85 -33.81
C PRO A 832 -34.95 -1.30 -34.39
N VAL A 833 -36.00 -0.50 -34.19
CA VAL A 833 -37.35 -0.79 -34.71
C VAL A 833 -37.34 -1.04 -36.22
N GLY A 834 -36.50 -0.33 -36.99
CA GLY A 834 -36.33 -0.56 -38.43
C GLY A 834 -35.73 -1.93 -38.79
N VAL A 835 -34.82 -2.45 -37.95
CA VAL A 835 -34.27 -3.82 -38.10
C VAL A 835 -35.36 -4.85 -37.80
N CYS A 836 -36.13 -4.66 -36.72
CA CYS A 836 -37.30 -5.50 -36.41
C CYS A 836 -38.34 -5.51 -37.54
N GLN A 837 -38.66 -4.34 -38.09
CA GLN A 837 -39.58 -4.21 -39.22
C GLN A 837 -39.07 -4.96 -40.46
N SER A 838 -37.75 -4.90 -40.74
CA SER A 838 -37.14 -5.66 -41.84
C SER A 838 -37.25 -7.18 -41.67
N MET A 839 -37.40 -7.65 -40.43
CA MET A 839 -37.64 -9.05 -40.08
C MET A 839 -39.14 -9.39 -39.94
N GLY A 840 -40.05 -8.45 -40.23
CA GLY A 840 -41.50 -8.62 -40.07
C GLY A 840 -41.96 -8.67 -38.61
N VAL A 841 -41.22 -8.04 -37.70
CA VAL A 841 -41.52 -7.98 -36.26
C VAL A 841 -42.07 -6.60 -35.90
N SER A 842 -43.18 -6.57 -35.13
CA SER A 842 -43.79 -5.31 -34.67
C SER A 842 -42.85 -4.56 -33.71
N SER A 843 -42.98 -3.23 -33.65
CA SER A 843 -42.22 -2.40 -32.71
C SER A 843 -42.40 -2.84 -31.25
N SER A 844 -43.62 -3.26 -30.88
CA SER A 844 -43.94 -3.75 -29.54
C SER A 844 -43.30 -5.10 -29.16
N SER A 845 -42.81 -5.86 -30.14
CA SER A 845 -42.17 -7.17 -29.94
C SER A 845 -40.66 -7.13 -30.21
N CYS A 846 -40.10 -5.92 -30.31
CA CYS A 846 -38.70 -5.68 -30.65
C CYS A 846 -37.81 -5.68 -29.40
N THR A 847 -37.82 -6.78 -28.64
CA THR A 847 -36.99 -6.99 -27.44
C THR A 847 -36.20 -8.29 -27.57
N CYS A 848 -35.03 -8.37 -26.92
CA CYS A 848 -34.18 -9.55 -27.04
C CYS A 848 -34.80 -10.84 -26.49
N ALA A 849 -35.53 -10.74 -25.39
CA ALA A 849 -36.32 -11.86 -24.87
C ALA A 849 -37.41 -12.34 -25.87
N ALA A 850 -38.14 -11.41 -26.50
CA ALA A 850 -39.19 -11.76 -27.46
C ALA A 850 -38.63 -12.32 -28.77
N LEU A 851 -37.49 -11.80 -29.22
CA LEU A 851 -36.83 -12.23 -30.45
C LEU A 851 -36.08 -13.56 -30.29
N SER A 852 -35.43 -13.77 -29.14
CA SER A 852 -34.83 -15.07 -28.79
C SER A 852 -35.92 -16.14 -28.62
N GLY A 853 -36.98 -15.84 -27.86
CA GLY A 853 -38.11 -16.75 -27.67
C GLY A 853 -38.90 -17.08 -28.95
N SER A 854 -38.75 -16.28 -30.01
CA SER A 854 -39.34 -16.54 -31.34
C SER A 854 -38.39 -17.21 -32.34
N GLY A 855 -37.21 -17.67 -31.89
CA GLY A 855 -36.25 -18.42 -32.69
C GLY A 855 -35.50 -17.58 -33.74
N ARG A 856 -35.43 -16.26 -33.56
CA ARG A 856 -34.87 -15.33 -34.56
C ARG A 856 -33.39 -15.02 -34.37
N CYS A 857 -32.71 -15.74 -33.48
CA CYS A 857 -31.30 -15.53 -33.16
C CYS A 857 -30.36 -15.60 -34.37
N GLY A 858 -30.62 -16.51 -35.32
CA GLY A 858 -29.85 -16.59 -36.56
C GLY A 858 -29.97 -15.34 -37.45
N ALA A 859 -31.07 -14.60 -37.35
CA ALA A 859 -31.28 -13.34 -38.07
C ALA A 859 -30.67 -12.13 -37.34
N LEU A 860 -30.33 -12.26 -36.05
CA LEU A 860 -29.79 -11.19 -35.21
C LEU A 860 -28.27 -11.25 -35.06
N GLY A 861 -27.64 -12.38 -35.38
CA GLY A 861 -26.19 -12.56 -35.38
C GLY A 861 -25.47 -11.91 -36.56
N LEU A 862 -24.15 -12.12 -36.62
CA LEU A 862 -23.21 -11.50 -37.58
C LEU A 862 -23.46 -11.80 -39.07
N GLY A 863 -24.38 -12.72 -39.38
CA GLY A 863 -24.81 -13.08 -40.74
C GLY A 863 -26.22 -12.61 -41.11
N GLY A 864 -26.89 -11.82 -40.26
CA GLY A 864 -28.26 -11.37 -40.49
C GLY A 864 -28.40 -10.49 -41.74
N ALA A 865 -29.47 -10.68 -42.52
CA ALA A 865 -29.71 -9.92 -43.75
C ALA A 865 -29.78 -8.38 -43.53
N TRP A 866 -30.10 -7.94 -42.31
CA TRP A 866 -30.08 -6.53 -41.92
C TRP A 866 -28.67 -5.92 -41.87
N LEU A 867 -27.61 -6.71 -41.63
CA LEU A 867 -26.23 -6.23 -41.65
C LEU A 867 -25.91 -5.66 -43.04
N ALA A 868 -26.31 -6.35 -44.11
CA ALA A 868 -26.07 -5.92 -45.48
C ALA A 868 -26.77 -4.59 -45.85
N ALA A 869 -27.90 -4.29 -45.20
CA ALA A 869 -28.68 -3.06 -45.39
C ALA A 869 -28.26 -1.90 -44.46
N SER A 870 -27.38 -2.15 -43.49
CA SER A 870 -27.01 -1.19 -42.45
C SER A 870 -25.71 -0.44 -42.77
N GLY A 871 -25.56 0.77 -42.21
CA GLY A 871 -24.38 1.62 -42.40
C GLY A 871 -23.08 0.98 -41.87
N PRO A 872 -21.90 1.44 -42.31
CA PRO A 872 -20.60 0.87 -41.92
C PRO A 872 -20.38 0.85 -40.40
N GLU A 873 -20.83 1.88 -39.70
CA GLU A 873 -20.74 2.00 -38.24
C GLU A 873 -21.64 1.00 -37.50
N LEU A 874 -22.88 0.81 -37.97
CA LEU A 874 -23.82 -0.14 -37.35
C LEU A 874 -23.37 -1.59 -37.57
N ARG A 875 -22.81 -1.89 -38.75
CA ARG A 875 -22.15 -3.18 -39.01
C ARG A 875 -20.94 -3.40 -38.11
N ALA A 876 -20.08 -2.38 -37.97
CA ALA A 876 -18.92 -2.46 -37.09
C ALA A 876 -19.32 -2.64 -35.61
N LEU A 877 -20.41 -2.00 -35.17
CA LEU A 877 -20.95 -2.13 -33.82
C LEU A 877 -21.52 -3.54 -33.58
N ALA A 878 -22.33 -4.04 -34.52
CA ALA A 878 -22.91 -5.39 -34.46
C ALA A 878 -21.86 -6.50 -34.50
N SER A 879 -20.85 -6.36 -35.36
CA SER A 879 -19.73 -7.29 -35.50
C SER A 879 -18.88 -7.44 -34.25
N LYS A 880 -18.81 -6.42 -33.40
CA LYS A 880 -17.97 -6.42 -32.19
C LYS A 880 -18.67 -6.95 -30.93
N ILE A 881 -19.99 -7.14 -30.95
CA ILE A 881 -20.77 -7.68 -29.82
C ILE A 881 -21.40 -9.06 -30.12
N GLY A 882 -21.11 -9.66 -31.27
CA GLY A 882 -21.71 -10.94 -31.69
C GLY A 882 -23.11 -10.84 -32.32
N GLY A 883 -23.61 -9.63 -32.57
CA GLY A 883 -24.95 -9.36 -33.12
C GLY A 883 -25.91 -8.76 -32.10
N TYR A 884 -27.13 -8.39 -32.54
CA TYR A 884 -28.17 -7.97 -31.59
C TYR A 884 -28.62 -9.15 -30.74
N CYS A 885 -28.98 -8.88 -29.49
CA CYS A 885 -29.45 -9.91 -28.56
C CYS A 885 -28.47 -11.08 -28.35
N ALA A 886 -27.17 -10.80 -28.42
CA ALA A 886 -26.12 -11.80 -28.36
C ALA A 886 -26.19 -12.67 -27.08
N ALA A 887 -26.53 -12.09 -25.93
CA ALA A 887 -26.66 -12.86 -24.69
C ALA A 887 -27.93 -13.70 -24.66
N SER A 888 -29.10 -13.11 -24.94
CA SER A 888 -30.39 -13.80 -25.08
C SER A 888 -30.35 -14.90 -26.14
N CYS A 889 -29.49 -14.79 -27.14
CA CYS A 889 -29.31 -15.75 -28.21
C CYS A 889 -28.18 -16.77 -27.97
N GLY A 890 -27.55 -16.73 -26.79
CA GLY A 890 -26.50 -17.68 -26.40
C GLY A 890 -25.21 -17.57 -27.22
N VAL A 891 -24.95 -16.40 -27.81
CA VAL A 891 -23.70 -16.10 -28.53
C VAL A 891 -22.56 -15.84 -27.53
N CYS A 892 -22.88 -15.27 -26.38
CA CYS A 892 -21.96 -15.01 -25.28
C CYS A 892 -22.74 -14.92 -23.95
N GLU A 893 -22.03 -14.92 -22.81
CA GLU A 893 -22.65 -14.85 -21.47
C GLU A 893 -22.80 -13.39 -21.00
N GLU A 894 -24.01 -12.99 -20.58
CA GLU A 894 -24.28 -11.60 -20.21
C GLU A 894 -23.39 -11.14 -19.04
N GLY A 895 -22.69 -10.02 -19.24
CA GLY A 895 -21.78 -9.45 -18.25
C GLY A 895 -20.33 -9.93 -18.37
N GLU A 896 -20.03 -10.98 -19.14
CA GLU A 896 -18.66 -11.45 -19.37
C GLU A 896 -17.99 -10.76 -20.58
N GLU A 897 -16.68 -10.59 -20.55
CA GLU A 897 -15.90 -10.12 -21.71
C GLU A 897 -15.95 -11.21 -22.80
N PRO A 898 -16.55 -10.98 -23.98
CA PRO A 898 -16.63 -12.00 -25.00
C PRO A 898 -15.24 -12.22 -25.61
N CYS A 899 -14.74 -13.44 -25.53
CA CYS A 899 -13.49 -13.88 -26.15
C CYS A 899 -13.65 -13.99 -27.67
N ILE A 900 -13.69 -12.85 -28.39
CA ILE A 900 -13.87 -12.82 -29.85
C ILE A 900 -12.90 -11.85 -30.53
N ASP A 901 -12.49 -12.21 -31.75
CA ASP A 901 -11.73 -11.31 -32.62
C ASP A 901 -12.60 -10.18 -33.17
N ALA A 902 -12.52 -9.01 -32.53
CA ALA A 902 -13.12 -7.80 -33.09
C ALA A 902 -12.30 -7.29 -34.31
N PRO A 903 -12.96 -6.97 -35.44
CA PRO A 903 -12.30 -6.48 -36.65
C PRO A 903 -11.78 -5.05 -36.49
N MET A 904 -10.56 -4.79 -36.96
CA MET A 904 -9.92 -3.46 -36.88
C MET A 904 -10.49 -2.47 -37.91
N PRO A 905 -10.47 -1.16 -37.62
CA PRO A 905 -10.80 -0.12 -38.60
C PRO A 905 -9.87 -0.16 -39.82
N GLY A 906 -10.38 0.07 -41.03
CA GLY A 906 -9.64 -0.11 -42.28
C GLY A 906 -8.35 0.71 -42.40
N GLY A 907 -8.32 1.93 -41.84
CA GLY A 907 -7.11 2.76 -41.80
C GLY A 907 -6.04 2.26 -40.83
N PHE A 908 -6.44 1.49 -39.81
CA PHE A 908 -5.56 0.92 -38.78
C PHE A 908 -5.07 -0.48 -39.14
N ALA A 909 -5.90 -1.24 -39.87
CA ALA A 909 -5.63 -2.62 -40.24
C ALA A 909 -4.52 -2.78 -41.29
N ALA A 910 -4.26 -1.76 -42.11
CA ALA A 910 -3.34 -1.84 -43.26
C ALA A 910 -3.56 -3.08 -44.15
N GLY A 911 -4.82 -3.56 -44.25
CA GLY A 911 -5.19 -4.77 -44.98
C GLY A 911 -5.05 -6.10 -44.23
N LEU A 912 -4.67 -6.09 -42.95
CA LEU A 912 -4.54 -7.29 -42.12
C LEU A 912 -5.87 -7.69 -41.46
N THR A 913 -6.08 -9.00 -41.33
CA THR A 913 -7.15 -9.63 -40.53
C THR A 913 -6.63 -10.06 -39.15
N CYS A 914 -7.51 -10.29 -38.18
CA CYS A 914 -7.11 -10.75 -36.84
C CYS A 914 -6.31 -12.05 -36.86
N GLN A 915 -6.66 -13.00 -37.73
CA GLN A 915 -5.92 -14.26 -37.90
C GLN A 915 -4.51 -14.03 -38.48
N SER A 916 -4.31 -12.96 -39.25
CA SER A 916 -3.03 -12.62 -39.86
C SER A 916 -2.17 -11.67 -39.03
N ILE A 917 -2.62 -11.23 -37.86
CA ILE A 917 -1.86 -10.34 -36.98
C ILE A 917 -0.84 -11.04 -36.11
N PRO A 918 -1.16 -12.16 -35.42
CA PRO A 918 -0.21 -12.90 -34.61
C PRO A 918 1.14 -13.17 -35.31
N PRO A 919 1.18 -13.58 -36.59
CA PRO A 919 2.44 -13.82 -37.30
C PRO A 919 3.26 -12.54 -37.60
N THR A 920 2.66 -11.36 -37.48
CA THR A 920 3.34 -10.07 -37.73
C THR A 920 3.92 -9.44 -36.47
N GLY A 921 3.62 -10.00 -35.29
CA GLY A 921 4.02 -9.45 -33.99
C GLY A 921 3.27 -8.22 -33.53
N ARG A 922 2.37 -7.68 -34.33
CA ARG A 922 1.63 -6.45 -34.04
C ARG A 922 0.44 -6.64 -33.09
N CYS A 923 0.36 -7.77 -32.40
CA CYS A 923 -0.70 -8.04 -31.44
C CYS A 923 -0.74 -7.03 -30.28
N TYR A 924 0.41 -6.47 -29.89
CA TYR A 924 0.49 -5.40 -28.88
C TYR A 924 -0.15 -4.07 -29.35
N GLU A 925 -0.30 -3.85 -30.65
CA GLU A 925 -0.90 -2.62 -31.18
C GLU A 925 -2.43 -2.67 -31.21
N VAL A 926 -3.00 -3.88 -31.30
CA VAL A 926 -4.42 -4.11 -31.59
C VAL A 926 -5.17 -4.65 -30.38
N ALA A 927 -4.55 -5.52 -29.59
CA ALA A 927 -5.22 -6.21 -28.49
C ALA A 927 -5.55 -5.30 -27.30
N PRO A 928 -4.68 -4.36 -26.87
CA PRO A 928 -5.03 -3.35 -25.87
C PRO A 928 -6.14 -2.39 -26.30
N LYS A 929 -6.45 -2.34 -27.60
CA LYS A 929 -7.51 -1.52 -28.20
C LYS A 929 -8.81 -2.30 -28.41
N GLY A 930 -8.89 -3.53 -27.89
CA GLY A 930 -10.07 -4.39 -27.98
C GLY A 930 -10.26 -5.05 -29.35
N TYR A 931 -9.18 -5.21 -30.15
CA TYR A 931 -9.23 -5.89 -31.45
C TYR A 931 -8.40 -7.17 -31.42
N CYS A 932 -8.86 -8.21 -32.12
CA CYS A 932 -8.13 -9.45 -32.33
C CYS A 932 -7.68 -10.16 -31.02
N GLN A 933 -8.43 -9.99 -29.93
CA GLN A 933 -8.01 -10.45 -28.59
C GLN A 933 -7.90 -11.97 -28.49
N ASP A 934 -8.73 -12.73 -29.22
CA ASP A 934 -8.70 -14.19 -29.26
C ASP A 934 -7.50 -14.71 -30.09
N SER A 935 -7.36 -14.22 -31.33
CA SER A 935 -6.20 -14.51 -32.19
C SER A 935 -4.88 -14.11 -31.54
N CYS A 936 -4.86 -13.02 -30.78
CA CYS A 936 -3.69 -12.55 -30.04
C CYS A 936 -3.53 -13.18 -28.66
N GLY A 937 -4.24 -14.27 -28.34
CA GLY A 937 -4.02 -15.07 -27.13
C GLY A 937 -4.30 -14.36 -25.80
N ILE A 938 -4.85 -13.14 -25.82
CA ILE A 938 -5.18 -12.38 -24.62
C ILE A 938 -6.29 -13.08 -23.84
N CYS A 939 -7.32 -13.56 -24.53
CA CYS A 939 -8.51 -14.11 -23.90
C CYS A 939 -8.34 -15.56 -23.39
N SER A 940 -7.36 -16.32 -23.89
CA SER A 940 -7.10 -17.69 -23.44
C SER A 940 -6.17 -17.76 -22.21
N GLY A 941 -5.73 -16.62 -21.68
CA GLY A 941 -4.71 -16.54 -20.64
C GLY A 941 -3.29 -16.86 -21.13
N ALA A 942 -3.10 -17.07 -22.44
CA ALA A 942 -1.81 -17.34 -23.06
C ALA A 942 -0.95 -16.08 -23.25
N GLY A 943 -1.56 -14.89 -23.21
CA GLY A 943 -0.89 -13.63 -23.47
C GLY A 943 -0.61 -13.40 -24.95
N VAL A 944 0.09 -12.30 -25.26
CA VAL A 944 0.44 -11.91 -26.65
C VAL A 944 1.38 -12.96 -27.28
N PRO A 945 1.19 -13.37 -28.56
CA PRO A 945 2.05 -14.33 -29.24
C PRO A 945 3.49 -13.84 -29.27
N CYS A 946 4.43 -14.68 -28.87
CA CYS A 946 5.83 -14.29 -28.75
C CYS A 946 6.54 -14.38 -30.10
N VAL A 947 6.92 -13.24 -30.67
CA VAL A 947 7.66 -13.16 -31.94
C VAL A 947 8.76 -12.11 -31.85
N ASP A 948 9.73 -12.19 -32.76
CA ASP A 948 10.79 -11.20 -32.90
C ASP A 948 10.29 -9.99 -33.70
N LEU A 949 10.31 -8.81 -33.08
CA LEU A 949 10.06 -7.55 -33.78
C LEU A 949 11.34 -7.10 -34.52
N VAL A 950 11.16 -6.50 -35.71
CA VAL A 950 12.26 -5.95 -36.52
C VAL A 950 12.57 -4.52 -36.06
N TRP A 951 13.85 -4.24 -35.83
CA TRP A 951 14.34 -2.93 -35.43
C TRP A 951 14.29 -1.93 -36.60
N PRO A 952 13.57 -0.80 -36.51
CA PRO A 952 13.51 0.18 -37.62
C PRO A 952 14.78 1.04 -37.80
N ASP A 953 15.51 1.33 -36.71
CA ASP A 953 16.52 2.40 -36.65
C ASP A 953 17.99 1.93 -36.51
N HIS A 954 18.27 0.62 -36.52
CA HIS A 954 19.62 0.06 -36.39
C HIS A 954 20.02 -0.85 -37.56
N GLY A 955 20.28 -0.25 -38.73
CA GLY A 955 21.06 -0.88 -39.80
C GLY A 955 20.66 -2.32 -40.19
N SER A 956 21.63 -3.12 -40.63
CA SER A 956 21.46 -4.50 -41.08
C SER A 956 21.48 -5.55 -39.96
N ASP A 957 21.45 -5.13 -38.70
CA ASP A 957 21.63 -6.02 -37.55
C ASP A 957 20.32 -6.75 -37.23
N THR A 958 20.42 -8.06 -37.01
CA THR A 958 19.28 -8.96 -36.80
C THR A 958 19.10 -9.32 -35.32
N CYS A 959 17.94 -9.88 -34.96
CA CYS A 959 17.72 -10.42 -33.62
C CYS A 959 18.68 -11.57 -33.26
N GLU A 960 19.26 -12.23 -34.27
CA GLU A 960 20.31 -13.24 -34.09
C GLU A 960 21.65 -12.58 -33.73
N ASP A 961 21.96 -11.42 -34.31
CA ASP A 961 23.14 -10.62 -33.94
C ASP A 961 23.01 -10.11 -32.50
N LEU A 962 21.83 -9.62 -32.11
CA LEU A 962 21.55 -9.13 -30.74
C LEU A 962 21.74 -10.23 -29.67
N ALA A 963 21.37 -11.47 -29.98
CA ALA A 963 21.58 -12.61 -29.07
C ALA A 963 23.07 -12.94 -28.83
N THR A 964 23.98 -12.40 -29.65
CA THR A 964 25.43 -12.57 -29.49
C THR A 964 26.11 -11.44 -28.72
N TRP A 965 25.37 -10.38 -28.37
CA TRP A 965 25.92 -9.24 -27.62
C TRP A 965 25.89 -9.51 -26.12
N ASP A 966 26.95 -9.13 -25.41
CA ASP A 966 26.93 -9.14 -23.94
C ASP A 966 25.79 -8.22 -23.46
N ASP A 967 24.87 -8.78 -22.67
CA ASP A 967 23.65 -8.18 -22.13
C ASP A 967 22.57 -7.75 -23.17
N GLY A 968 22.70 -8.12 -24.45
CA GLY A 968 21.74 -7.73 -25.50
C GLY A 968 20.32 -8.19 -25.21
N CYS A 969 20.16 -9.49 -24.92
CA CYS A 969 18.87 -10.12 -24.62
C CYS A 969 18.29 -9.77 -23.24
N ASP A 970 19.13 -9.37 -22.30
CA ASP A 970 18.75 -9.00 -20.93
C ASP A 970 18.62 -7.47 -20.76
N SER A 971 18.91 -6.69 -21.81
CA SER A 971 18.79 -5.24 -21.76
C SER A 971 17.34 -4.82 -21.50
N GLN A 972 17.18 -3.88 -20.56
CA GLN A 972 15.88 -3.35 -20.14
C GLN A 972 15.03 -2.90 -21.34
N TRP A 973 15.66 -2.31 -22.35
CA TRP A 973 15.00 -1.89 -23.59
C TRP A 973 14.41 -3.06 -24.40
N VAL A 974 15.10 -4.20 -24.51
CA VAL A 974 14.63 -5.42 -25.23
C VAL A 974 13.45 -6.06 -24.49
N VAL A 975 13.52 -6.08 -23.16
CA VAL A 975 12.48 -6.65 -22.29
C VAL A 975 11.22 -5.77 -22.28
N GLU A 976 11.37 -4.44 -22.23
CA GLU A 976 10.26 -3.49 -22.16
C GLU A 976 9.55 -3.27 -23.51
N ASN A 977 10.30 -3.34 -24.62
CA ASN A 977 9.77 -3.07 -25.96
C ASN A 977 9.49 -4.35 -26.76
N ASN A 978 9.70 -5.52 -26.16
CA ASN A 978 9.34 -6.82 -26.73
C ASN A 978 10.07 -7.16 -28.05
N PHE A 979 11.23 -6.54 -28.32
CA PHE A 979 12.06 -6.82 -29.49
C PHE A 979 12.82 -8.14 -29.31
N CYS A 980 13.02 -8.90 -30.38
CA CYS A 980 13.89 -10.10 -30.38
C CYS A 980 13.61 -11.16 -29.29
N ARG A 981 12.39 -11.20 -28.74
CA ARG A 981 12.01 -12.04 -27.60
C ARG A 981 12.06 -13.55 -27.89
N ALA A 982 11.77 -13.95 -29.12
CA ALA A 982 11.87 -15.33 -29.57
C ALA A 982 13.32 -15.75 -29.79
N SER A 983 14.13 -14.89 -30.42
CA SER A 983 15.58 -15.07 -30.58
C SER A 983 16.30 -15.11 -29.23
N CYS A 984 15.84 -14.35 -28.24
CA CYS A 984 16.33 -14.37 -26.85
C CYS A 984 15.75 -15.51 -26.00
N ASN A 985 14.99 -16.43 -26.60
CA ASN A 985 14.40 -17.60 -25.95
C ASN A 985 13.55 -17.27 -24.70
N ALA A 986 13.00 -16.05 -24.66
CA ALA A 986 12.20 -15.51 -23.55
C ALA A 986 10.70 -15.81 -23.69
N CYS A 987 10.31 -16.59 -24.70
CA CYS A 987 8.93 -16.95 -25.00
C CYS A 987 8.31 -18.02 -24.10
N GLY A 988 9.09 -18.67 -23.23
CA GLY A 988 8.64 -19.77 -22.38
C GLY A 988 8.97 -19.62 -20.89
N GLN A 989 9.42 -18.45 -20.46
CA GLN A 989 9.78 -18.21 -19.06
C GLN A 989 8.73 -17.30 -18.44
N ASP A 990 8.04 -17.83 -17.42
CA ASP A 990 7.56 -17.05 -16.29
C ASP A 990 8.66 -16.04 -15.90
N VAL A 991 8.53 -14.78 -16.30
CA VAL A 991 9.23 -13.66 -15.64
C VAL A 991 8.52 -13.36 -14.31
N ILE A 992 8.32 -14.43 -13.56
CA ILE A 992 8.46 -14.54 -12.12
C ILE A 992 9.10 -15.92 -11.93
N LYS A 993 10.43 -16.02 -12.00
CA LYS A 993 11.11 -17.15 -11.37
C LYS A 993 10.81 -17.08 -9.88
N ARG A 994 9.72 -17.76 -9.48
CA ARG A 994 9.47 -18.17 -8.11
C ARG A 994 10.74 -18.89 -7.64
N PRO A 995 11.37 -18.49 -6.54
CA PRO A 995 12.18 -19.45 -5.80
C PRO A 995 11.25 -20.62 -5.45
N PRO A 996 11.71 -21.88 -5.52
CA PRO A 996 10.91 -23.00 -5.07
C PRO A 996 10.50 -22.73 -3.62
N PHE A 997 9.19 -22.62 -3.41
CA PHE A 997 8.58 -22.65 -2.08
C PHE A 997 9.17 -23.82 -1.28
N PRO A 998 9.68 -23.60 -0.06
CA PRO A 998 9.50 -24.60 0.98
C PRO A 998 8.00 -24.62 1.28
N ARG A 999 7.28 -25.58 0.68
CA ARG A 999 5.94 -25.95 1.16
C ARG A 999 6.09 -26.43 2.60
N TRP A 1000 5.66 -25.62 3.55
CA TRP A 1000 5.15 -26.14 4.81
C TRP A 1000 3.70 -26.55 4.55
N PRO A 1001 3.28 -27.79 4.86
CA PRO A 1001 1.97 -28.29 4.50
C PRO A 1001 0.86 -27.52 5.22
N LEU A 1002 -0.02 -26.89 4.44
CA LEU A 1002 -1.32 -26.35 4.86
C LEU A 1002 -2.45 -27.37 4.61
N GLU A 1003 -2.22 -28.64 4.91
CA GLU A 1003 -3.30 -29.62 5.06
C GLU A 1003 -3.22 -30.23 6.46
N PRO A 1004 -4.30 -30.20 7.27
CA PRO A 1004 -4.43 -31.12 8.38
C PRO A 1004 -4.47 -32.55 7.79
N PRO A 1005 -3.74 -33.53 8.35
CA PRO A 1005 -3.88 -34.91 7.91
C PRO A 1005 -5.33 -35.33 8.07
N SER A 1006 -5.89 -35.97 7.05
CA SER A 1006 -7.20 -36.60 7.13
C SER A 1006 -7.23 -37.51 8.37
N PRO A 1007 -8.27 -37.45 9.22
CA PRO A 1007 -8.36 -38.36 10.35
C PRO A 1007 -8.36 -39.80 9.81
N PRO A 1008 -7.57 -40.71 10.40
CA PRO A 1008 -7.65 -42.12 10.02
C PRO A 1008 -9.07 -42.62 10.25
N SER A 1009 -9.58 -43.42 9.30
CA SER A 1009 -10.90 -44.02 9.40
C SER A 1009 -11.06 -44.71 10.76
N PRO A 1010 -12.19 -44.48 11.47
CA PRO A 1010 -12.41 -45.13 12.75
C PRO A 1010 -12.45 -46.66 12.57
N PRO A 1011 -11.85 -47.45 13.47
CA PRO A 1011 -12.04 -48.89 13.46
C PRO A 1011 -13.53 -49.21 13.71
N PRO A 1012 -14.05 -50.32 13.15
CA PRO A 1012 -15.46 -50.68 13.33
C PRO A 1012 -15.77 -50.86 14.83
N PRO A 1013 -16.97 -50.44 15.27
CA PRO A 1013 -17.31 -50.48 16.69
C PRO A 1013 -17.37 -51.92 17.21
N PRO A 1014 -16.89 -52.19 18.44
CA PRO A 1014 -17.11 -53.47 19.08
C PRO A 1014 -18.60 -53.67 19.39
N PRO A 1015 -19.11 -54.92 19.40
CA PRO A 1015 -20.53 -55.18 19.64
C PRO A 1015 -20.93 -54.73 21.06
N PRO A 1016 -22.18 -54.25 21.24
CA PRO A 1016 -22.60 -53.66 22.50
C PRO A 1016 -22.71 -54.72 23.61
N PRO A 1017 -22.18 -54.46 24.82
CA PRO A 1017 -22.47 -55.28 25.99
C PRO A 1017 -23.87 -54.95 26.56
N PRO A 1018 -24.54 -55.93 27.20
CA PRO A 1018 -25.93 -55.78 27.63
C PRO A 1018 -26.05 -54.89 28.89
N PRO A 1019 -27.17 -54.19 29.09
CA PRO A 1019 -27.34 -53.29 30.24
C PRO A 1019 -27.78 -54.09 31.47
N PRO A 1020 -27.22 -53.79 32.66
CA PRO A 1020 -27.99 -53.06 33.68
C PRO A 1020 -27.06 -52.23 34.63
N ARG A 1021 -27.45 -51.39 35.60
CA ARG A 1021 -28.69 -50.91 36.23
C ARG A 1021 -28.28 -49.67 37.06
N ASN A 1022 -29.20 -48.72 37.24
CA ASN A 1022 -29.12 -47.62 38.23
C ASN A 1022 -28.73 -48.07 39.64
N LYS A 1023 -27.95 -47.24 40.36
CA LYS A 1023 -28.27 -46.66 41.70
C LYS A 1023 -27.05 -45.97 42.37
N GLY A 1024 -27.27 -44.73 42.84
CA GLY A 1024 -27.03 -44.39 44.26
C GLY A 1024 -25.72 -43.68 44.67
N LYS A 1025 -25.92 -42.53 45.33
CA LYS A 1025 -25.04 -41.63 46.11
C LYS A 1025 -24.09 -42.28 47.18
N PRO A 1026 -23.17 -41.49 47.81
CA PRO A 1026 -21.82 -41.89 48.22
C PRO A 1026 -21.63 -42.17 49.72
N VAL A 1027 -20.59 -42.92 50.12
CA VAL A 1027 -20.06 -42.96 51.52
C VAL A 1027 -18.52 -43.20 51.56
N LYS A 1028 -17.94 -42.64 52.63
CA LYS A 1028 -16.57 -42.46 53.13
C LYS A 1028 -15.65 -43.69 53.33
N LYS A 1029 -14.34 -43.34 53.32
CA LYS A 1029 -13.23 -43.65 54.26
C LYS A 1029 -12.44 -44.98 54.20
N ASP A 1030 -11.12 -44.76 54.38
CA ASP A 1030 -10.07 -45.56 55.00
C ASP A 1030 -9.05 -46.31 54.12
N GLN A 1031 -7.82 -46.32 54.64
CA GLN A 1031 -6.48 -46.43 54.04
C GLN A 1031 -5.95 -47.91 54.09
N PRO A 1032 -4.69 -48.20 53.72
CA PRO A 1032 -4.18 -48.73 52.45
C PRO A 1032 -3.82 -50.25 52.45
N PRO A 1033 -3.42 -50.83 51.30
CA PRO A 1033 -2.28 -51.77 51.33
C PRO A 1033 -1.29 -51.66 50.16
N SER A 1034 -0.03 -51.93 50.52
CA SER A 1034 1.23 -52.32 49.86
C SER A 1034 1.42 -52.29 48.32
N PRO A 1035 2.65 -51.97 47.83
CA PRO A 1035 2.94 -51.78 46.41
C PRO A 1035 3.10 -53.10 45.62
N PRO A 1036 2.73 -53.14 44.33
CA PRO A 1036 3.02 -54.25 43.42
C PRO A 1036 4.49 -54.23 42.92
N PRO A 1037 5.02 -55.38 42.43
CA PRO A 1037 6.45 -55.57 42.17
C PRO A 1037 6.91 -54.88 40.87
N PRO A 1038 8.23 -54.61 40.71
CA PRO A 1038 8.75 -53.94 39.52
C PRO A 1038 8.69 -54.84 38.28
N PRO A 1039 8.45 -54.26 37.08
CA PRO A 1039 8.43 -54.98 35.81
C PRO A 1039 9.85 -55.41 35.35
N PRO A 1040 9.96 -56.46 34.50
CA PRO A 1040 11.24 -57.04 34.11
C PRO A 1040 12.04 -56.14 33.14
N PRO A 1041 13.38 -56.27 33.09
CA PRO A 1041 14.22 -55.44 32.24
C PRO A 1041 14.07 -55.80 30.74
N PRO A 1042 14.22 -54.81 29.84
CA PRO A 1042 14.11 -55.01 28.39
C PRO A 1042 15.31 -55.79 27.80
N PRO A 1043 15.12 -56.48 26.67
CA PRO A 1043 16.13 -57.35 26.06
C PRO A 1043 17.29 -56.56 25.41
N PRO A 1044 18.49 -57.17 25.28
CA PRO A 1044 19.67 -56.48 24.76
C PRO A 1044 19.61 -56.27 23.23
N PRO A 1045 20.26 -55.19 22.71
CA PRO A 1045 20.23 -54.87 21.29
C PRO A 1045 21.08 -55.82 20.44
N PRO A 1046 20.75 -56.03 19.14
CA PRO A 1046 21.47 -56.93 18.23
C PRO A 1046 22.86 -56.38 17.82
N PRO A 1047 23.76 -57.25 17.32
CA PRO A 1047 25.18 -56.96 17.19
C PRO A 1047 25.53 -56.12 15.96
N ARG A 1048 26.52 -55.22 16.13
CA ARG A 1048 27.09 -54.39 15.06
C ARG A 1048 27.82 -55.24 14.00
N PRO A 1049 27.67 -54.96 12.70
CA PRO A 1049 28.53 -55.51 11.66
C PRO A 1049 29.96 -54.94 11.75
N ARG A 1050 30.95 -55.83 11.61
CA ARG A 1050 32.38 -55.50 11.55
C ARG A 1050 32.82 -54.99 10.18
N ARG A 1051 33.75 -54.04 10.25
CA ARG A 1051 34.61 -53.40 9.23
C ARG A 1051 35.08 -54.28 8.07
N TYR A 1052 35.12 -53.69 6.87
CA TYR A 1052 36.14 -53.94 5.84
C TYR A 1052 37.08 -52.72 5.67
N LYS A 1053 38.33 -53.03 5.29
CA LYS A 1053 39.59 -52.32 5.55
C LYS A 1053 39.85 -51.11 4.62
N LYS A 1054 40.40 -50.02 5.17
CA LYS A 1054 41.20 -49.02 4.42
C LYS A 1054 42.67 -49.48 4.35
N PRO A 1055 43.40 -49.28 3.22
CA PRO A 1055 44.84 -49.54 3.14
C PRO A 1055 45.66 -48.47 3.90
N ARG A 1056 46.86 -48.87 4.36
CA ARG A 1056 47.82 -48.11 5.18
C ARG A 1056 48.56 -47.02 4.38
N SER A 1057 48.97 -45.99 5.11
CA SER A 1057 49.81 -44.84 4.73
C SER A 1057 51.31 -45.16 4.60
N PRO A 1058 52.08 -44.37 3.82
CA PRO A 1058 53.52 -44.11 4.02
C PRO A 1058 53.80 -42.76 4.74
N PRO A 1059 55.04 -42.52 5.23
CA PRO A 1059 55.37 -41.58 6.30
C PRO A 1059 55.72 -40.14 5.86
N PRO A 1060 55.84 -39.16 6.79
CA PRO A 1060 55.94 -37.73 6.48
C PRO A 1060 57.39 -37.23 6.28
N PRO A 1061 57.60 -36.10 5.58
CA PRO A 1061 58.86 -35.35 5.62
C PRO A 1061 58.89 -34.28 6.75
N PRO A 1062 60.08 -33.87 7.22
CA PRO A 1062 60.27 -33.16 8.49
C PRO A 1062 60.24 -31.62 8.34
N PRO A 1063 59.86 -30.88 9.41
CA PRO A 1063 59.94 -29.42 9.46
C PRO A 1063 61.35 -28.89 9.84
N PRO A 1064 61.77 -27.73 9.32
CA PRO A 1064 63.07 -27.10 9.62
C PRO A 1064 63.13 -26.41 11.01
N PRO A 1065 64.35 -26.17 11.55
CA PRO A 1065 64.60 -25.87 12.96
C PRO A 1065 64.48 -24.38 13.35
N PRO A 1066 64.34 -24.07 14.65
CA PRO A 1066 64.18 -22.70 15.16
C PRO A 1066 65.53 -21.96 15.40
N PRO A 1067 65.59 -20.62 15.24
CA PRO A 1067 66.75 -19.83 15.67
C PRO A 1067 66.72 -19.45 17.17
N PRO A 1068 67.88 -19.10 17.77
CA PRO A 1068 68.13 -19.13 19.22
C PRO A 1068 67.95 -17.77 19.94
N PRO A 1069 68.10 -17.72 21.28
CA PRO A 1069 67.58 -16.64 22.12
C PRO A 1069 68.64 -15.63 22.60
N ARG A 1070 68.16 -14.45 23.06
CA ARG A 1070 68.46 -13.77 24.36
C ARG A 1070 68.78 -12.27 24.32
N LYS A 1071 68.06 -11.58 25.23
CA LYS A 1071 68.51 -10.67 26.31
C LYS A 1071 68.73 -9.15 26.06
N LYS A 1072 68.09 -8.43 27.00
CA LYS A 1072 68.46 -7.21 27.76
C LYS A 1072 68.09 -5.81 27.21
N ARG A 1073 67.17 -5.18 27.98
CA ARG A 1073 67.08 -3.76 28.43
C ARG A 1073 68.44 -3.01 28.51
N PRO A 1074 68.53 -1.65 28.60
CA PRO A 1074 67.53 -0.68 29.12
C PRO A 1074 67.45 0.74 28.46
N SER A 1075 66.42 1.50 28.86
CA SER A 1075 66.41 2.93 29.28
C SER A 1075 66.45 4.13 28.29
N LYS A 1076 65.65 5.14 28.73
CA LYS A 1076 65.76 6.62 28.62
C LYS A 1076 65.05 7.36 27.44
N LYS A 1077 63.98 8.07 27.83
CA LYS A 1077 63.51 9.42 27.42
C LYS A 1077 64.65 10.42 27.10
N PRO A 1078 64.39 11.67 26.62
CA PRO A 1078 63.21 12.29 25.97
C PRO A 1078 63.57 13.13 24.71
N SER A 1079 62.59 13.65 23.94
CA SER A 1079 62.50 15.10 23.59
C SER A 1079 61.51 15.44 22.45
N LYS A 1080 60.74 16.50 22.72
CA LYS A 1080 60.32 17.64 21.86
C LYS A 1080 59.57 17.43 20.53
N LYS A 1081 58.31 17.90 20.54
CA LYS A 1081 57.61 18.83 19.60
C LYS A 1081 58.52 19.52 18.53
N PRO A 1082 58.00 19.94 17.34
CA PRO A 1082 56.76 20.75 17.23
C PRO A 1082 55.91 20.66 15.92
N SER A 1083 54.69 21.20 16.06
CA SER A 1083 53.93 22.10 15.14
C SER A 1083 53.52 21.71 13.71
N LYS A 1084 52.21 21.93 13.48
CA LYS A 1084 51.54 22.51 12.29
C LYS A 1084 51.65 21.74 10.96
N LYS A 1085 50.54 21.18 10.49
CA LYS A 1085 49.47 21.87 9.76
C LYS A 1085 48.19 21.05 9.83
#